data_AF-A0A1W0A805-F1
#
_entry.id   AF-A0A1W0A805-F1
#
_cell.length_a   1.000
_cell.length_b   1.000
_cell.length_c   1.000
_cell.angle_alpha   90.00
_cell.angle_beta   90.00
_cell.angle_gamma   90.00
#
_symmetry.space_group_name_H-M   'P 1'
#
loop_
_entity.id
_entity.type
_entity.pdbx_description
1 polymer ?
#
loop_
_entity_poly.entity_id
_entity_poly.type
_entity_poly.pdbx_seq_one_letter_code
_entity_poly.pdbx_strand_id
1 'polypeptide(L)'
;MILPNGLTLTYFHHFIDIHGGRTAFQGLTTAQVCYQFVVPYTTDSKLSLVDHVRLNTNDVDYPCMVIYILGILTHSLLTKDEPVLWFCVFANNQHRAAEMQFAWWQSTFKQSLEAIGNVLMILHPCNNPVTLTRSWCIFEVYVSILVGASFQVAMASNQANVCFDDLLADMSLFHNMLSCINSKDAKSTVASDKASIDEVIVAEVGFVALDRMVLDRFEKWMVDSMEDRISSAGNDLEKAKYLKSLGELHGIIDHIADGVNPINEAYKIYLSELGRDNPNTLATLAIQTMYRGRLLGPNAELEQTLIDVVGKLEQILGPMHEETLNGIFMLGDFYGGVFQSPNKAVDTLGVLSNRMDEVFGPLSHQTMMVKLSCIGYQRELIGDEKYLILINDFTSQAREALGSSHPLTLTAIDLGFRAHHSKGGVDQELEVFQSSTRLFGDEHSNTLQSALSLSRAYFEEVWPFLCLKVFWNIIMSPQLPSLSKALLLVYIGVMLQHVALWHDQWYGMACDGCDMPCFGVLYMCPTCTILSKWYCIPCFSNIKDSKCTKCDRNSYIVCYQFVVPYTTDSKLSLVDHVRLNNNDVDYIKLATWYISHAWSYIFLEVSVLTHSFLPDEPVMWFCVFANNQHRAAEMQFAWWQSTFKQSLEALGNVLISSFYTMLSCINSKDAKSTVASDKESIGEVIETEVGFVALDRMVLARFENGR
;
A
#
# COMPACT_ATOMS: atom_id res chain seq x y z
N MET A 1 15.20 -9.63 -30.24
CA MET A 1 14.47 -8.35 -30.10
C MET A 1 15.12 -7.36 -31.06
N ILE A 2 14.36 -6.70 -31.94
CA ILE A 2 14.92 -5.74 -32.89
C ILE A 2 14.86 -4.37 -32.23
N LEU A 3 16.01 -3.71 -32.13
CA LEU A 3 16.11 -2.41 -31.51
C LEU A 3 15.50 -1.34 -32.44
N PRO A 4 14.58 -0.48 -31.96
CA PRO A 4 14.01 0.55 -32.81
C PRO A 4 15.08 1.57 -33.21
N ASN A 5 14.91 2.18 -34.38
CA ASN A 5 15.76 3.29 -34.81
C ASN A 5 15.34 4.57 -34.09
N GLY A 6 16.31 5.44 -33.83
CA GLY A 6 16.09 6.80 -33.36
C GLY A 6 16.86 7.80 -34.24
N LEU A 7 16.81 9.08 -33.85
CA LEU A 7 17.61 10.13 -34.47
C LEU A 7 18.63 10.65 -33.46
N THR A 8 19.83 10.98 -33.92
CA THR A 8 20.84 11.55 -33.03
C THR A 8 20.48 12.96 -32.57
N LEU A 9 21.06 13.42 -31.45
CA LEU A 9 20.86 14.79 -30.98
C LEU A 9 21.31 15.86 -31.99
N THR A 10 22.35 15.60 -32.77
CA THR A 10 22.79 16.49 -33.86
C THR A 10 21.73 16.60 -34.93
N TYR A 11 20.99 15.53 -35.24
CA TYR A 11 19.87 15.65 -36.18
C TYR A 11 18.77 16.57 -35.65
N PHE A 12 18.52 16.63 -34.34
CA PHE A 12 17.56 17.59 -33.78
C PHE A 12 18.00 19.04 -34.06
N HIS A 13 19.30 19.34 -33.90
CA HIS A 13 19.85 20.64 -34.25
C HIS A 13 19.75 20.92 -35.75
N HIS A 14 20.14 19.95 -36.59
CA HIS A 14 20.02 20.04 -38.04
C HIS A 14 18.56 20.29 -38.48
N PHE A 15 17.61 19.54 -37.94
CA PHE A 15 16.18 19.68 -38.23
C PHE A 15 15.67 21.08 -37.86
N ILE A 16 16.11 21.65 -36.75
CA ILE A 16 15.78 23.02 -36.36
C ILE A 16 16.39 24.02 -37.35
N ASP A 17 17.65 23.83 -37.73
CA ASP A 17 18.36 24.74 -38.62
C ASP A 17 17.73 24.81 -40.02
N ILE A 18 17.38 23.66 -40.62
CA ILE A 18 16.73 23.61 -41.94
C ILE A 18 15.30 24.17 -41.95
N HIS A 19 14.68 24.32 -40.77
CA HIS A 19 13.33 24.86 -40.61
C HIS A 19 13.30 26.29 -40.02
N GLY A 20 14.39 27.05 -40.17
CA GLY A 20 14.44 28.47 -39.79
C GLY A 20 15.11 28.76 -38.45
N GLY A 21 15.82 27.78 -37.88
CA GLY A 21 16.61 27.93 -36.67
C GLY A 21 15.76 28.07 -35.40
N ARG A 22 16.43 28.32 -34.27
CA ARG A 22 15.78 28.37 -32.94
C ARG A 22 14.59 29.33 -32.85
N THR A 23 14.65 30.45 -33.56
CA THR A 23 13.59 31.48 -33.56
C THR A 23 12.25 30.93 -34.07
N ALA A 24 12.27 30.03 -35.06
CA ALA A 24 11.06 29.43 -35.62
C ALA A 24 10.35 28.48 -34.64
N PHE A 25 11.09 27.91 -33.68
CA PHE A 25 10.59 26.94 -32.70
C PHE A 25 10.28 27.57 -31.33
N GLN A 26 10.66 28.83 -31.12
CA GLN A 26 10.52 29.53 -29.84
C GLN A 26 9.05 29.58 -29.40
N GLY A 27 8.76 29.04 -28.21
CA GLY A 27 7.41 29.07 -27.62
C GLY A 27 6.42 28.04 -28.20
N LEU A 28 6.87 27.16 -29.10
CA LEU A 28 6.04 26.08 -29.63
C LEU A 28 6.06 24.85 -28.73
N THR A 29 4.89 24.24 -28.57
CA THR A 29 4.73 22.91 -27.96
C THR A 29 5.20 21.80 -28.90
N THR A 30 5.51 20.62 -28.36
CA THR A 30 5.88 19.44 -29.17
C THR A 30 4.77 19.03 -30.14
N ALA A 31 3.49 19.23 -29.77
CA ALA A 31 2.35 19.02 -30.66
C ALA A 31 2.34 20.04 -31.82
N GLN A 32 2.58 21.32 -31.55
CA GLN A 32 2.70 22.33 -32.60
C GLN A 32 3.89 22.04 -33.52
N VAL A 33 5.03 21.62 -32.98
CA VAL A 33 6.19 21.21 -33.79
C VAL A 33 5.85 20.03 -34.70
N CYS A 34 5.12 19.04 -34.17
CA CYS A 34 4.65 17.89 -34.95
C CYS A 34 3.82 18.33 -36.17
N TYR A 35 2.78 19.13 -35.95
CA TYR A 35 1.86 19.50 -37.03
C TYR A 35 2.37 20.62 -37.95
N GLN A 36 3.26 21.50 -37.47
CA GLN A 36 3.79 22.61 -38.27
C GLN A 36 5.04 22.24 -39.08
N PHE A 37 5.83 21.27 -38.64
CA PHE A 37 7.10 20.93 -39.28
C PHE A 37 7.18 19.44 -39.65
N VAL A 38 6.96 18.52 -38.70
CA VAL A 38 7.21 17.08 -38.93
C VAL A 38 6.22 16.45 -39.92
N VAL A 39 4.92 16.65 -39.71
CA VAL A 39 3.87 16.13 -40.60
C VAL A 39 4.03 16.70 -42.02
N PRO A 40 4.16 18.04 -42.21
CA PRO A 40 4.46 18.60 -43.52
C PRO A 40 5.70 18.02 -44.18
N TYR A 41 6.82 17.91 -43.46
CA TYR A 41 8.10 17.40 -43.99
C TYR A 41 8.02 15.95 -44.47
N THR A 42 7.18 15.13 -43.84
CA THR A 42 7.04 13.71 -44.16
C THR A 42 5.89 13.39 -45.12
N THR A 43 5.13 14.40 -45.58
CA THR A 43 3.88 14.26 -46.35
C THR A 43 4.03 13.38 -47.60
N ASP A 44 5.08 13.60 -48.39
CA ASP A 44 5.26 12.88 -49.66
C ASP A 44 5.55 11.40 -49.44
N SER A 45 6.32 11.09 -48.40
CA SER A 45 6.68 9.72 -48.04
C SER A 45 5.58 8.97 -47.27
N LYS A 46 4.73 9.69 -46.53
CA LYS A 46 3.80 9.15 -45.53
C LYS A 46 4.46 8.21 -44.51
N LEU A 47 5.74 8.42 -44.21
CA LEU A 47 6.53 7.66 -43.24
C LEU A 47 6.66 8.42 -41.90
N SER A 48 7.21 7.76 -40.88
CA SER A 48 7.74 8.45 -39.70
C SER A 48 8.90 9.37 -40.09
N LEU A 49 9.28 10.34 -39.25
CA LEU A 49 10.45 11.18 -39.54
C LEU A 49 11.72 10.33 -39.59
N VAL A 50 11.88 9.38 -38.67
CA VAL A 50 13.02 8.46 -38.63
C VAL A 50 13.16 7.69 -39.95
N ASP A 51 12.07 7.11 -40.45
CA ASP A 51 12.09 6.33 -41.69
C ASP A 51 12.21 7.23 -42.92
N HIS A 52 11.62 8.43 -42.88
CA HIS A 52 11.76 9.43 -43.95
C HIS A 52 13.22 9.81 -44.14
N VAL A 53 13.92 10.16 -43.07
CA VAL A 53 15.35 10.51 -43.08
C VAL A 53 16.20 9.33 -43.56
N ARG A 54 15.87 8.12 -43.09
CA ARG A 54 16.63 6.91 -43.45
C ARG A 54 16.53 6.54 -44.92
N LEU A 55 15.36 6.77 -45.54
CA LEU A 55 15.05 6.22 -46.86
C LEU A 55 14.99 7.27 -47.97
N ASN A 56 14.79 8.55 -47.64
CA ASN A 56 14.42 9.58 -48.62
C ASN A 56 15.24 10.87 -48.56
N THR A 57 16.16 11.03 -47.59
CA THR A 57 17.04 12.20 -47.52
C THR A 57 18.51 11.83 -47.72
N ASN A 58 19.37 12.82 -47.90
CA ASN A 58 20.83 12.60 -47.89
C ASN A 58 21.41 12.46 -46.47
N ASP A 59 20.54 12.48 -45.45
CA ASP A 59 20.86 12.47 -44.03
C ASP A 59 20.78 11.05 -43.44
N VAL A 60 21.01 10.02 -44.28
CA VAL A 60 20.84 8.60 -43.94
C VAL A 60 21.74 8.10 -42.81
N ASP A 61 22.78 8.86 -42.46
CA ASP A 61 23.72 8.54 -41.38
C ASP A 61 23.17 8.94 -39.99
N TYR A 62 22.16 9.80 -39.92
CA TYR A 62 21.56 10.21 -38.64
C TYR A 62 20.60 9.19 -38.01
N PRO A 63 19.82 8.42 -38.78
CA PRO A 63 19.04 7.30 -38.25
C PRO A 63 19.97 6.15 -37.84
N CYS A 64 20.06 5.88 -36.55
CA CYS A 64 20.86 4.80 -35.99
C CYS A 64 19.99 3.91 -35.07
N MET A 65 20.47 2.70 -34.79
CA MET A 65 19.91 1.92 -33.67
C MET A 65 20.11 2.70 -32.37
N VAL A 66 19.10 2.72 -31.50
CA VAL A 66 19.18 3.44 -30.21
C VAL A 66 20.29 2.85 -29.34
N ILE A 67 21.43 3.52 -29.26
CA ILE A 67 22.53 3.12 -28.37
C ILE A 67 22.43 3.98 -27.11
N TYR A 68 22.02 3.34 -26.01
CA TYR A 68 22.28 3.67 -24.60
C TYR A 68 22.86 5.06 -24.28
N ILE A 69 22.22 5.86 -23.43
CA ILE A 69 22.90 6.88 -22.57
C ILE A 69 22.19 6.99 -21.21
N LEU A 70 22.95 6.79 -20.13
CA LEU A 70 22.57 6.95 -18.72
C LEU A 70 23.51 7.98 -18.10
N GLY A 71 22.97 8.84 -17.24
CA GLY A 71 23.72 9.76 -16.38
C GLY A 71 23.66 11.22 -16.81
N ILE A 72 22.80 11.98 -16.12
CA ILE A 72 22.84 13.43 -15.88
C ILE A 72 23.11 14.30 -17.13
N LEU A 73 22.11 15.09 -17.55
CA LEU A 73 22.29 16.29 -18.38
C LEU A 73 23.02 17.41 -17.60
N THR A 74 24.15 17.09 -16.98
CA THR A 74 25.20 18.06 -16.70
C THR A 74 26.19 17.95 -17.85
N HIS A 75 26.67 19.09 -18.30
CA HIS A 75 27.54 19.27 -19.48
C HIS A 75 28.84 18.43 -19.50
N SER A 76 29.10 17.55 -18.53
CA SER A 76 30.41 16.97 -18.24
C SER A 76 30.55 15.45 -18.48
N LEU A 77 29.53 14.70 -18.91
CA LEU A 77 29.64 13.23 -19.08
C LEU A 77 29.13 12.68 -20.44
N LEU A 78 29.25 13.45 -21.52
CA LEU A 78 29.17 12.89 -22.88
C LEU A 78 30.42 12.03 -23.16
N THR A 79 30.37 10.74 -22.81
CA THR A 79 31.42 9.79 -23.20
C THR A 79 31.25 9.38 -24.66
N LYS A 80 32.20 9.81 -25.50
CA LYS A 80 32.63 9.33 -26.84
C LYS A 80 31.63 9.02 -27.97
N ASP A 81 30.40 8.57 -27.72
CA ASP A 81 29.40 8.27 -28.76
C ASP A 81 28.14 9.15 -28.58
N GLU A 82 27.57 9.59 -29.70
CA GLU A 82 26.45 10.54 -29.72
C GLU A 82 25.11 9.88 -29.31
N PRO A 83 24.27 10.50 -28.44
CA PRO A 83 22.97 9.93 -28.08
C PRO A 83 22.05 9.78 -29.27
N VAL A 84 21.47 8.58 -29.41
CA VAL A 84 20.40 8.29 -30.36
C VAL A 84 19.07 8.27 -29.60
N LEU A 85 18.16 9.17 -29.94
CA LEU A 85 16.91 9.38 -29.21
C LEU A 85 15.73 8.74 -29.94
N TRP A 86 14.98 7.90 -29.23
CA TRP A 86 13.63 7.52 -29.63
C TRP A 86 12.66 8.55 -29.09
N PHE A 87 12.17 9.44 -29.95
CA PHE A 87 11.21 10.47 -29.57
C PHE A 87 9.89 10.23 -30.30
N CYS A 88 8.79 10.07 -29.56
CA CYS A 88 7.51 9.62 -30.10
C CYS A 88 7.00 10.46 -31.27
N VAL A 89 7.25 11.78 -31.27
CA VAL A 89 6.90 12.70 -32.36
C VAL A 89 7.62 12.35 -33.67
N PHE A 90 8.85 11.82 -33.59
CA PHE A 90 9.68 11.52 -34.75
C PHE A 90 9.63 10.05 -35.17
N ALA A 91 9.56 9.14 -34.20
CA ALA A 91 9.62 7.70 -34.44
C ALA A 91 8.27 7.10 -34.86
N ASN A 92 7.15 7.68 -34.40
CA ASN A 92 5.84 7.21 -34.80
C ASN A 92 5.41 7.81 -36.14
N ASN A 93 4.76 7.01 -36.98
CA ASN A 93 4.19 7.49 -38.23
C ASN A 93 2.91 8.32 -37.95
N GLN A 94 3.08 9.64 -37.93
CA GLN A 94 2.01 10.60 -37.62
C GLN A 94 0.87 10.59 -38.66
N HIS A 95 1.14 10.18 -39.90
CA HIS A 95 0.13 10.08 -40.97
C HIS A 95 -0.85 8.93 -40.75
N ARG A 96 -0.39 7.88 -40.05
CA ARG A 96 -1.16 6.65 -39.81
C ARG A 96 -1.51 6.44 -38.35
N ALA A 97 -1.09 7.34 -37.47
CA ALA A 97 -1.27 7.17 -36.02
C ALA A 97 -2.73 6.97 -35.61
N ALA A 98 -3.66 7.66 -36.29
CA ALA A 98 -5.09 7.55 -36.07
C ALA A 98 -5.72 6.23 -36.60
N GLU A 99 -5.02 5.48 -37.45
CA GLU A 99 -5.48 4.20 -38.00
C GLU A 99 -5.19 3.02 -37.06
N MET A 100 -4.27 3.20 -36.11
CA MET A 100 -3.76 2.13 -35.27
C MET A 100 -4.65 1.92 -34.03
N GLN A 101 -4.98 0.67 -33.73
CA GLN A 101 -5.72 0.32 -32.52
C GLN A 101 -4.83 0.44 -31.28
N PHE A 102 -5.44 0.74 -30.13
CA PHE A 102 -4.72 0.89 -28.86
C PHE A 102 -3.88 -0.34 -28.48
N ALA A 103 -4.39 -1.56 -28.69
CA ALA A 103 -3.63 -2.79 -28.42
C ALA A 103 -2.31 -2.88 -29.20
N TRP A 104 -2.27 -2.31 -30.40
CA TRP A 104 -1.04 -2.21 -31.19
C TRP A 104 -0.07 -1.21 -30.56
N TRP A 105 -0.56 -0.06 -30.09
CA TRP A 105 0.27 0.93 -29.37
C TRP A 105 0.85 0.33 -28.09
N GLN A 106 0.03 -0.34 -27.28
CA GLN A 106 0.45 -0.99 -26.05
C GLN A 106 1.57 -2.02 -26.30
N SER A 107 1.37 -2.92 -27.27
CA SER A 107 2.34 -3.99 -27.57
C SER A 107 3.62 -3.46 -28.24
N THR A 108 3.49 -2.59 -29.25
CA THR A 108 4.62 -2.03 -29.99
C THR A 108 5.46 -1.10 -29.12
N PHE A 109 4.81 -0.28 -28.30
CA PHE A 109 5.50 0.61 -27.36
C PHE A 109 6.23 -0.21 -26.30
N LYS A 110 5.58 -1.21 -25.68
CA LYS A 110 6.21 -2.08 -24.69
C LYS A 110 7.45 -2.79 -25.26
N GLN A 111 7.35 -3.38 -26.45
CA GLN A 111 8.49 -4.04 -27.10
C GLN A 111 9.62 -3.06 -27.47
N SER A 112 9.25 -1.87 -27.94
CA SER A 112 10.24 -0.83 -28.24
C SER A 112 10.98 -0.39 -26.98
N LEU A 113 10.24 -0.18 -25.88
CA LEU A 113 10.84 0.25 -24.63
C LEU A 113 11.69 -0.85 -23.97
N GLU A 114 11.23 -2.10 -24.02
CA GLU A 114 12.00 -3.27 -23.58
C GLU A 114 13.33 -3.39 -24.35
N ALA A 115 13.31 -3.11 -25.66
CA ALA A 115 14.52 -3.12 -26.48
C ALA A 115 15.46 -1.93 -26.19
N ILE A 116 14.92 -0.75 -25.89
CA ILE A 116 15.70 0.46 -25.57
C ILE A 116 16.30 0.38 -24.16
N GLY A 117 15.54 -0.14 -23.19
CA GLY A 117 15.95 -0.35 -21.80
C GLY A 117 16.14 0.91 -20.96
N ASN A 118 15.83 2.10 -21.48
CA ASN A 118 16.07 3.38 -20.82
C ASN A 118 14.95 4.39 -21.13
N VAL A 119 14.56 5.19 -20.13
CA VAL A 119 13.58 6.28 -20.23
C VAL A 119 14.18 7.55 -19.65
N LEU A 120 14.07 8.65 -20.41
CA LEU A 120 14.30 10.00 -19.91
C LEU A 120 12.97 10.77 -19.92
N MET A 121 12.42 11.04 -18.74
CA MET A 121 11.21 11.84 -18.60
C MET A 121 11.57 13.31 -18.38
N ILE A 122 10.96 14.21 -19.16
CA ILE A 122 11.11 15.65 -18.96
C ILE A 122 10.03 16.15 -18.00
N LEU A 123 10.40 16.73 -16.86
CA LEU A 123 9.47 17.41 -15.95
C LEU A 123 9.52 18.92 -16.16
N HIS A 124 8.37 19.51 -16.49
CA HIS A 124 8.22 20.96 -16.58
C HIS A 124 6.75 21.42 -16.41
N PRO A 125 6.48 22.42 -15.56
CA PRO A 125 7.36 22.95 -14.52
C PRO A 125 7.58 21.89 -13.41
N CYS A 126 8.66 22.01 -12.64
CA CYS A 126 9.09 20.95 -11.73
C CYS A 126 8.22 20.84 -10.45
N ASN A 127 7.56 21.91 -10.02
CA ASN A 127 6.62 21.90 -8.89
C ASN A 127 5.19 21.43 -9.25
N ASN A 128 4.80 21.47 -10.53
CA ASN A 128 3.50 21.00 -11.02
C ASN A 128 3.65 20.46 -12.46
N PRO A 129 4.25 19.28 -12.62
CA PRO A 129 4.64 18.79 -13.93
C PRO A 129 3.42 18.39 -14.76
N VAL A 130 3.22 19.08 -15.89
CA VAL A 130 2.14 18.77 -16.83
C VAL A 130 2.22 17.33 -17.33
N THR A 131 3.43 16.78 -17.47
CA THR A 131 3.66 15.40 -17.88
C THR A 131 2.95 14.39 -16.97
N LEU A 132 2.94 14.61 -15.65
CA LEU A 132 2.28 13.71 -14.70
C LEU A 132 0.77 13.94 -14.59
N THR A 133 0.22 14.88 -15.36
CA THR A 133 -1.23 15.04 -15.55
C THR A 133 -1.74 14.33 -16.82
N ARG A 134 -0.85 13.67 -17.59
CA ARG A 134 -1.15 13.05 -18.89
C ARG A 134 -1.19 11.54 -18.78
N SER A 135 -2.29 10.92 -19.22
CA SER A 135 -2.49 9.47 -19.10
C SER A 135 -1.42 8.65 -19.83
N TRP A 136 -1.03 9.09 -21.02
CA TRP A 136 0.05 8.46 -21.79
C TRP A 136 1.40 8.53 -21.06
N CYS A 137 1.74 9.67 -20.45
CA CYS A 137 3.01 9.79 -19.72
C CYS A 137 3.05 8.93 -18.47
N ILE A 138 1.95 8.84 -17.72
CA ILE A 138 1.86 7.90 -16.59
C ILE A 138 1.98 6.45 -17.08
N PHE A 139 1.34 6.12 -18.20
CA PHE A 139 1.45 4.80 -18.81
C PHE A 139 2.87 4.49 -19.29
N GLU A 140 3.63 5.48 -19.79
CA GLU A 140 5.05 5.33 -20.13
C GLU A 140 5.88 4.94 -18.89
N VAL A 141 5.62 5.58 -17.74
CA VAL A 141 6.28 5.21 -16.47
C VAL A 141 5.91 3.78 -16.08
N TYR A 142 4.62 3.41 -16.12
CA TYR A 142 4.17 2.05 -15.84
C TYR A 142 4.88 0.99 -16.68
N VAL A 143 4.89 1.17 -18.00
CA VAL A 143 5.55 0.23 -18.92
C VAL A 143 7.05 0.20 -18.66
N SER A 144 7.69 1.33 -18.35
CA SER A 144 9.12 1.36 -17.98
C SER A 144 9.43 0.51 -16.75
N ILE A 145 8.53 0.48 -15.77
CA ILE A 145 8.65 -0.34 -14.58
C ILE A 145 8.51 -1.82 -14.94
N LEU A 146 7.49 -2.18 -15.75
CA LEU A 146 7.24 -3.56 -16.15
C LEU A 146 8.40 -4.19 -16.93
N VAL A 147 9.08 -3.42 -17.78
CA VAL A 147 10.20 -3.91 -18.58
C VAL A 147 11.55 -3.77 -17.87
N GLY A 148 11.57 -3.23 -16.64
CA GLY A 148 12.80 -3.01 -15.88
C GLY A 148 13.73 -1.97 -16.52
N ALA A 149 13.18 -1.01 -17.27
CA ALA A 149 13.98 0.04 -17.88
C ALA A 149 14.59 0.97 -16.81
N SER A 150 15.80 1.44 -17.08
CA SER A 150 16.37 2.57 -16.36
C SER A 150 15.47 3.79 -16.55
N PHE A 151 15.23 4.54 -15.47
CA PHE A 151 14.37 5.70 -15.50
C PHE A 151 15.12 6.91 -14.95
N GLN A 152 15.18 7.95 -15.75
CA GLN A 152 15.86 9.20 -15.43
C GLN A 152 14.89 10.35 -15.65
N VAL A 153 15.03 11.39 -14.85
CA VAL A 153 14.26 12.62 -15.00
C VAL A 153 15.21 13.76 -15.38
N ALA A 154 14.82 14.53 -16.38
CA ALA A 154 15.48 15.78 -16.73
C ALA A 154 14.51 16.96 -16.61
N MET A 155 15.07 18.13 -16.32
CA MET A 155 14.35 19.39 -16.19
C MET A 155 14.96 20.41 -17.16
N ALA A 156 14.17 21.38 -17.62
CA ALA A 156 14.65 22.40 -18.55
C ALA A 156 15.79 23.22 -17.91
N SER A 157 16.87 23.47 -18.65
CA SER A 157 18.13 24.04 -18.14
C SER A 157 18.03 25.47 -17.60
N ASN A 158 17.00 26.23 -17.98
CA ASN A 158 16.72 27.56 -17.40
C ASN A 158 16.03 27.49 -16.03
N GLN A 159 15.68 26.29 -15.55
CA GLN A 159 15.03 26.02 -14.27
C GLN A 159 15.66 24.84 -13.52
N ALA A 160 16.56 24.05 -14.11
CA ALA A 160 17.05 22.80 -13.51
C ALA A 160 17.84 23.02 -12.21
N ASN A 161 18.72 24.02 -12.16
CA ASN A 161 19.43 24.35 -10.92
C ASN A 161 18.49 24.98 -9.90
N VAL A 162 17.63 25.91 -10.33
CA VAL A 162 16.67 26.59 -9.46
C VAL A 162 15.68 25.61 -8.85
N CYS A 163 15.07 24.71 -9.62
CA CYS A 163 14.10 23.77 -9.05
C CYS A 163 14.73 22.72 -8.16
N PHE A 164 15.88 22.15 -8.54
CA PHE A 164 16.53 21.20 -7.62
C PHE A 164 17.02 21.90 -6.35
N ASP A 165 17.54 23.13 -6.45
CA ASP A 165 17.90 23.92 -5.27
C ASP A 165 16.67 24.30 -4.43
N ASP A 166 15.52 24.58 -5.04
CA ASP A 166 14.25 24.83 -4.36
C ASP A 166 13.73 23.57 -3.67
N LEU A 167 13.80 22.41 -4.32
CA LEU A 167 13.47 21.11 -3.70
C LEU A 167 14.45 20.73 -2.58
N LEU A 168 15.72 21.11 -2.70
CA LEU A 168 16.72 20.95 -1.65
C LEU A 168 16.50 21.90 -0.47
N ALA A 169 15.95 23.09 -0.73
CA ALA A 169 15.59 24.05 0.31
C ALA A 169 14.34 23.59 1.07
N ASP A 170 13.36 23.01 0.36
CA ASP A 170 12.15 22.48 0.96
C ASP A 170 11.73 21.14 0.34
N MET A 171 12.12 20.04 1.00
CA MET A 171 11.75 18.69 0.59
C MET A 171 10.25 18.41 0.66
N SER A 172 9.46 19.24 1.36
CA SER A 172 7.99 19.11 1.35
C SER A 172 7.38 19.48 -0.01
N LEU A 173 8.06 20.31 -0.82
CA LEU A 173 7.65 20.63 -2.18
C LEU A 173 7.70 19.40 -3.09
N PHE A 174 8.64 18.49 -2.86
CA PHE A 174 8.72 17.23 -3.60
C PHE A 174 7.49 16.37 -3.35
N HIS A 175 7.11 16.19 -2.08
CA HIS A 175 5.92 15.42 -1.72
C HIS A 175 4.62 16.10 -2.18
N ASN A 176 4.56 17.43 -2.18
CA ASN A 176 3.44 18.17 -2.76
C ASN A 176 3.30 17.89 -4.28
N MET A 177 4.41 17.92 -5.01
CA MET A 177 4.44 17.57 -6.43
C MET A 177 3.95 16.13 -6.66
N LEU A 178 4.41 15.18 -5.85
CA LEU A 178 3.97 13.79 -5.89
C LEU A 178 2.46 13.67 -5.61
N SER A 179 1.91 14.48 -4.72
CA SER A 179 0.49 14.44 -4.38
C SER A 179 -0.45 14.77 -5.55
N CYS A 180 0.04 15.51 -6.54
CA CYS A 180 -0.69 15.85 -7.76
C CYS A 180 -0.75 14.71 -8.79
N ILE A 181 0.08 13.68 -8.65
CA ILE A 181 0.07 12.51 -9.54
C ILE A 181 -1.18 11.70 -9.23
N ASN A 182 -2.07 11.54 -10.20
CA ASN A 182 -3.26 10.69 -10.09
C ASN A 182 -3.64 10.15 -11.48
N SER A 183 -3.41 8.86 -11.69
CA SER A 183 -3.67 8.20 -12.99
C SER A 183 -5.13 8.19 -13.38
N LYS A 184 -6.05 8.15 -12.41
CA LYS A 184 -7.50 8.18 -12.66
C LYS A 184 -7.93 9.54 -13.23
N ASP A 185 -7.39 10.63 -12.67
CA ASP A 185 -7.71 12.02 -13.05
C ASP A 185 -6.84 12.55 -14.20
N ALA A 186 -5.84 11.78 -14.64
CA ALA A 186 -4.97 12.12 -15.75
C ALA A 186 -5.76 12.31 -17.05
N LYS A 187 -5.27 13.20 -17.93
CA LYS A 187 -5.97 13.63 -19.13
C LYS A 187 -5.29 13.13 -20.40
N SER A 188 -6.09 12.77 -21.40
CA SER A 188 -5.62 12.54 -22.77
C SER A 188 -6.24 13.58 -23.71
N THR A 189 -5.49 13.94 -24.77
CA THR A 189 -6.05 14.78 -25.85
C THR A 189 -7.09 14.00 -26.66
N VAL A 190 -6.90 12.69 -26.77
CA VAL A 190 -7.81 11.77 -27.47
C VAL A 190 -8.58 10.98 -26.43
N ALA A 191 -9.90 11.18 -26.38
CA ALA A 191 -10.75 10.57 -25.35
C ALA A 191 -10.76 9.03 -25.40
N SER A 192 -10.69 8.44 -26.60
CA SER A 192 -10.63 6.98 -26.75
C SER A 192 -9.35 6.38 -26.18
N ASP A 193 -8.23 7.11 -26.23
CA ASP A 193 -6.98 6.65 -25.63
C ASP A 193 -7.11 6.61 -24.11
N LYS A 194 -7.73 7.62 -23.49
CA LYS A 194 -7.98 7.61 -22.04
C LYS A 194 -8.80 6.39 -21.65
N ALA A 195 -9.91 6.14 -22.33
CA ALA A 195 -10.76 4.99 -22.06
C ALA A 195 -10.00 3.66 -22.19
N SER A 196 -9.19 3.52 -23.24
CA SER A 196 -8.41 2.29 -23.47
C SER A 196 -7.29 2.10 -22.44
N ILE A 197 -6.60 3.18 -22.06
CA ILE A 197 -5.60 3.15 -20.98
C ILE A 197 -6.26 2.77 -19.66
N ASP A 198 -7.40 3.37 -19.33
CA ASP A 198 -8.14 3.07 -18.10
C ASP A 198 -8.58 1.61 -18.04
N GLU A 199 -9.08 1.05 -19.15
CA GLU A 199 -9.44 -0.36 -19.24
C GLU A 199 -8.24 -1.26 -18.95
N VAL A 200 -7.07 -0.96 -19.50
CA VAL A 200 -5.83 -1.70 -19.22
C VAL A 200 -5.41 -1.55 -17.76
N ILE A 201 -5.45 -0.32 -17.22
CA ILE A 201 -5.11 -0.08 -15.82
C ILE A 201 -6.01 -0.92 -14.92
N VAL A 202 -7.33 -0.86 -15.11
CA VAL A 202 -8.30 -1.62 -14.30
C VAL A 202 -8.11 -3.13 -14.44
N ALA A 203 -7.82 -3.62 -15.64
CA ALA A 203 -7.66 -5.05 -15.90
C ALA A 203 -6.35 -5.65 -15.36
N GLU A 204 -5.26 -4.88 -15.38
CA GLU A 204 -3.92 -5.40 -15.05
C GLU A 204 -3.48 -5.10 -13.62
N VAL A 205 -3.67 -3.87 -13.13
CA VAL A 205 -2.98 -3.38 -11.92
C VAL A 205 -3.89 -2.59 -10.96
N GLY A 206 -4.88 -1.88 -11.47
CA GLY A 206 -5.71 -0.92 -10.75
C GLY A 206 -5.02 0.45 -10.54
N PHE A 207 -5.81 1.51 -10.45
CA PHE A 207 -5.30 2.89 -10.33
C PHE A 207 -4.46 3.13 -9.08
N VAL A 208 -4.86 2.57 -7.93
CA VAL A 208 -4.15 2.77 -6.65
C VAL A 208 -2.74 2.17 -6.71
N ALA A 209 -2.61 0.92 -7.18
CA ALA A 209 -1.33 0.25 -7.29
C ALA A 209 -0.43 0.88 -8.37
N LEU A 210 -1.02 1.30 -9.51
CA LEU A 210 -0.28 2.03 -10.54
C LEU A 210 0.30 3.33 -10.00
N ASP A 211 -0.50 4.16 -9.34
CA ASP A 211 -0.03 5.42 -8.78
C ASP A 211 1.09 5.19 -7.77
N ARG A 212 0.96 4.19 -6.90
CA ARG A 212 2.02 3.80 -5.97
C ARG A 212 3.31 3.41 -6.69
N MET A 213 3.22 2.58 -7.74
CA MET A 213 4.39 2.21 -8.55
C MET A 213 5.09 3.44 -9.18
N VAL A 214 4.30 4.42 -9.64
CA VAL A 214 4.84 5.66 -10.21
C VAL A 214 5.51 6.49 -9.11
N LEU A 215 4.85 6.68 -7.97
CA LEU A 215 5.36 7.42 -6.82
C LEU A 215 6.67 6.80 -6.30
N ASP A 216 6.71 5.48 -6.09
CA ASP A 216 7.92 4.74 -5.69
C ASP A 216 9.07 4.98 -6.67
N ARG A 217 8.78 5.03 -7.97
CA ARG A 217 9.79 5.29 -9.00
C ARG A 217 10.37 6.70 -8.88
N PHE A 218 9.55 7.70 -8.58
CA PHE A 218 10.02 9.08 -8.37
C PHE A 218 10.75 9.25 -7.03
N GLU A 219 10.25 8.66 -5.95
CA GLU A 219 10.92 8.66 -4.64
C GLU A 219 12.31 8.02 -4.75
N LYS A 220 12.40 6.83 -5.37
CA LYS A 220 13.67 6.18 -5.64
C LYS A 220 14.59 7.05 -6.49
N TRP A 221 14.09 7.63 -7.58
CA TRP A 221 14.89 8.52 -8.41
C TRP A 221 15.43 9.72 -7.62
N MET A 222 14.66 10.29 -6.70
CA MET A 222 15.09 11.42 -5.88
C MET A 222 16.19 11.00 -4.90
N VAL A 223 16.04 9.85 -4.24
CA VAL A 223 17.08 9.26 -3.38
C VAL A 223 18.37 9.00 -4.18
N ASP A 224 18.28 8.29 -5.30
CA ASP A 224 19.42 7.99 -6.17
C ASP A 224 20.10 9.30 -6.65
N SER A 225 19.32 10.32 -7.00
CA SER A 225 19.82 11.63 -7.43
C SER A 225 20.54 12.38 -6.29
N MET A 226 20.12 12.20 -5.03
CA MET A 226 20.81 12.76 -3.87
C MET A 226 22.13 12.03 -3.61
N GLU A 227 22.15 10.70 -3.70
CA GLU A 227 23.35 9.88 -3.53
C GLU A 227 24.43 10.19 -4.58
N ASP A 228 24.04 10.39 -5.84
CA ASP A 228 24.94 10.79 -6.92
C ASP A 228 25.57 12.16 -6.65
N ARG A 229 24.78 13.11 -6.12
CA ARG A 229 25.25 14.46 -5.75
C ARG A 229 26.16 14.44 -4.53
N ILE A 230 25.86 13.62 -3.53
CA ILE A 230 26.75 13.39 -2.37
C ILE A 230 28.10 12.85 -2.84
N SER A 231 28.08 11.90 -3.79
CA SER A 231 29.28 11.28 -4.35
C SER A 231 30.09 12.23 -5.23
N SER A 232 29.42 13.19 -5.87
CA SER A 232 30.02 14.15 -6.81
C SER A 232 30.24 15.55 -6.21
N ALA A 233 30.02 15.72 -4.90
CA ALA A 233 30.15 17.00 -4.23
C ALA A 233 31.56 17.57 -4.37
N GLY A 234 31.66 18.87 -4.71
CA GLY A 234 32.94 19.54 -4.94
C GLY A 234 33.70 19.88 -3.65
N ASN A 235 33.02 19.88 -2.51
CA ASN A 235 33.60 20.11 -1.18
C ASN A 235 32.73 19.52 -0.06
N ASP A 236 33.28 19.47 1.16
CA ASP A 236 32.62 18.87 2.32
C ASP A 236 31.33 19.59 2.72
N LEU A 237 31.28 20.93 2.64
CA LEU A 237 30.07 21.69 2.98
C LEU A 237 28.92 21.43 2.01
N GLU A 238 29.23 21.31 0.72
CA GLU A 238 28.25 20.92 -0.31
C GLU A 238 27.76 19.49 -0.08
N LYS A 239 28.66 18.57 0.27
CA LYS A 239 28.31 17.21 0.67
C LYS A 239 27.37 17.20 1.89
N ALA A 240 27.66 18.01 2.91
CA ALA A 240 26.84 18.13 4.11
C ALA A 240 25.44 18.68 3.81
N LYS A 241 25.32 19.62 2.86
CA LYS A 241 24.01 20.12 2.37
C LYS A 241 23.17 18.96 1.83
N TYR A 242 23.72 18.16 0.90
CA TYR A 242 22.99 17.04 0.31
C TYR A 242 22.67 15.93 1.32
N LEU A 243 23.58 15.63 2.24
CA LEU A 243 23.34 14.67 3.32
C LEU A 243 22.21 15.12 4.26
N LYS A 244 22.14 16.42 4.61
CA LYS A 244 21.04 16.98 5.40
C LYS A 244 19.71 16.79 4.68
N SER A 245 19.64 17.21 3.43
CA SER A 245 18.42 17.13 2.61
C SER A 245 17.96 15.69 2.38
N LEU A 246 18.89 14.73 2.17
CA LEU A 246 18.56 13.31 2.08
C LEU A 246 17.97 12.78 3.40
N GLY A 247 18.56 13.18 4.53
CA GLY A 247 18.04 12.83 5.85
C GLY A 247 16.61 13.35 6.07
N GLU A 248 16.34 14.61 5.73
CA GLU A 248 15.00 15.21 5.80
C GLU A 248 13.99 14.50 4.91
N LEU A 249 14.37 14.15 3.68
CA LEU A 249 13.53 13.38 2.76
C LEU A 249 13.10 12.05 3.38
N HIS A 250 14.03 11.30 3.97
CA HIS A 250 13.73 10.06 4.68
C HIS A 250 12.77 10.26 5.86
N GLY A 251 12.88 11.38 6.60
CA GLY A 251 11.91 11.72 7.63
C GLY A 251 10.51 12.00 7.09
N ILE A 252 10.40 12.67 5.94
CA ILE A 252 9.11 13.01 5.31
C ILE A 252 8.38 11.76 4.83
N ILE A 253 9.10 10.79 4.26
CA ILE A 253 8.54 9.51 3.81
C ILE A 253 8.42 8.45 4.93
N ASP A 254 8.55 8.88 6.20
CA ASP A 254 8.43 8.04 7.41
C ASP A 254 9.50 6.92 7.55
N HIS A 255 10.63 7.07 6.87
CA HIS A 255 11.80 6.19 6.93
C HIS A 255 12.89 6.78 7.83
N ILE A 256 12.52 7.20 9.05
CA ILE A 256 13.42 7.92 9.98
C ILE A 256 14.73 7.16 10.21
N ALA A 257 14.70 5.83 10.28
CA ALA A 257 15.89 5.00 10.48
C ALA A 257 16.95 5.20 9.38
N ASP A 258 16.53 5.31 8.12
CA ASP A 258 17.43 5.54 6.99
C ASP A 258 17.99 6.97 6.99
N GLY A 259 17.19 7.94 7.47
CA GLY A 259 17.60 9.35 7.58
C GLY A 259 18.63 9.64 8.68
N VAL A 260 18.76 8.77 9.70
CA VAL A 260 19.67 9.00 10.84
C VAL A 260 21.14 9.12 10.39
N ASN A 261 21.60 8.23 9.50
CA ASN A 261 22.99 8.20 9.09
C ASN A 261 23.39 9.46 8.27
N PRO A 262 22.64 9.86 7.22
CA PRO A 262 22.90 11.11 6.51
C PRO A 262 22.93 12.34 7.43
N ILE A 263 21.97 12.48 8.35
CA ILE A 263 21.94 13.60 9.30
C ILE A 263 23.16 13.59 10.23
N ASN A 264 23.57 12.42 10.73
CA ASN A 264 24.75 12.31 11.58
C ASN A 264 26.04 12.70 10.86
N GLU A 265 26.19 12.33 9.59
CA GLU A 265 27.33 12.71 8.77
C GLU A 265 27.32 14.21 8.45
N ALA A 266 26.18 14.76 8.05
CA ALA A 266 26.01 16.19 7.81
C ALA A 266 26.38 17.01 9.06
N TYR A 267 25.90 16.60 10.23
CA TYR A 267 26.20 17.28 11.50
C TYR A 267 27.70 17.27 11.81
N LYS A 268 28.39 16.14 11.62
CA LYS A 268 29.84 16.03 11.86
C LYS A 268 30.62 17.01 10.98
N ILE A 269 30.26 17.10 9.70
CA ILE A 269 30.92 17.99 8.75
C ILE A 269 30.64 19.46 9.10
N TYR A 270 29.39 19.83 9.34
CA TYR A 270 29.07 21.22 9.72
C TYR A 270 29.74 21.63 11.03
N LEU A 271 29.82 20.71 12.00
CA LEU A 271 30.51 20.96 13.25
C LEU A 271 32.02 21.19 13.05
N SER A 272 32.68 20.43 12.17
CA SER A 272 34.12 20.58 11.92
C SER A 272 34.45 21.83 11.10
N GLU A 273 33.68 22.09 10.05
CA GLU A 273 33.97 23.15 9.07
C GLU A 273 33.44 24.52 9.49
N LEU A 274 32.25 24.58 10.12
CA LEU A 274 31.57 25.84 10.46
C LEU A 274 31.53 26.14 11.95
N GLY A 275 31.76 25.11 12.79
CA GLY A 275 31.72 25.21 14.24
C GLY A 275 30.32 25.05 14.84
N ARG A 276 30.29 24.91 16.17
CA ARG A 276 29.08 24.60 16.98
C ARG A 276 27.95 25.62 16.91
N ASP A 277 28.26 26.89 16.70
CA ASP A 277 27.30 27.99 16.77
C ASP A 277 26.83 28.42 15.37
N ASN A 278 27.25 27.74 14.30
CA ASN A 278 26.78 28.04 12.95
C ASN A 278 25.30 27.60 12.78
N PRO A 279 24.45 28.41 12.12
CA PRO A 279 23.06 28.07 11.79
C PRO A 279 22.85 26.67 11.21
N ASN A 280 23.66 26.23 10.25
CA ASN A 280 23.51 24.92 9.62
C ASN A 280 23.85 23.79 10.59
N THR A 281 24.87 23.98 11.43
CA THR A 281 25.22 23.03 12.51
C THR A 281 24.07 22.89 13.49
N LEU A 282 23.47 24.00 13.91
CA LEU A 282 22.35 24.05 14.86
C LEU A 282 21.07 23.43 14.27
N ALA A 283 20.70 23.78 13.04
CA ALA A 283 19.57 23.20 12.34
C ALA A 283 19.70 21.68 12.18
N THR A 284 20.89 21.21 11.79
CA THR A 284 21.16 19.76 11.66
C THR A 284 21.12 19.06 13.02
N LEU A 285 21.58 19.72 14.09
CA LEU A 285 21.47 19.21 15.46
C LEU A 285 20.01 19.08 15.92
N ALA A 286 19.13 20.00 15.53
CA ALA A 286 17.70 19.90 15.83
C ALA A 286 17.10 18.63 15.22
N ILE A 287 17.37 18.37 13.93
CA ILE A 287 16.89 17.16 13.22
C ILE A 287 17.44 15.90 13.89
N GLN A 288 18.75 15.87 14.15
CA GLN A 288 19.40 14.75 14.81
C GLN A 288 18.78 14.44 16.17
N THR A 289 18.52 15.48 16.97
CA THR A 289 17.91 15.36 18.30
C THR A 289 16.48 14.85 18.21
N MET A 290 15.72 15.35 17.25
CA MET A 290 14.35 14.89 16.97
C MET A 290 14.30 13.40 16.61
N TYR A 291 15.17 12.94 15.70
CA TYR A 291 15.21 11.52 15.30
C TYR A 291 15.62 10.62 16.46
N ARG A 292 16.59 11.03 17.26
CA ARG A 292 16.95 10.30 18.49
C ARG A 292 15.79 10.22 19.47
N GLY A 293 15.01 11.28 19.63
CA GLY A 293 13.79 11.27 20.43
C GLY A 293 12.73 10.30 19.93
N ARG A 294 12.47 10.28 18.61
CA ARG A 294 11.51 9.34 18.01
C ARG A 294 11.90 7.88 18.21
N LEU A 295 13.20 7.58 18.16
CA LEU A 295 13.72 6.21 18.28
C LEU A 295 13.90 5.76 19.74
N LEU A 296 14.30 6.65 20.65
CA LEU A 296 14.65 6.30 22.02
C LEU A 296 13.58 6.69 23.05
N GLY A 297 12.61 7.53 22.67
CA GLY A 297 11.60 8.08 23.56
C GLY A 297 12.04 9.37 24.29
N PRO A 298 11.22 9.84 25.25
CA PRO A 298 11.45 11.12 25.93
C PRO A 298 12.72 11.12 26.77
N ASN A 299 13.53 12.18 26.61
CA ASN A 299 14.78 12.37 27.33
C ASN A 299 15.00 13.87 27.59
N ALA A 300 15.18 14.23 28.87
CA ALA A 300 15.32 15.63 29.30
C ALA A 300 16.57 16.32 28.72
N GLU A 301 17.65 15.59 28.46
CA GLU A 301 18.85 16.14 27.80
C GLU A 301 18.57 16.49 26.34
N LEU A 302 17.76 15.67 25.65
CA LEU A 302 17.33 15.95 24.27
C LEU A 302 16.36 17.13 24.22
N GLU A 303 15.44 17.24 25.19
CA GLU A 303 14.56 18.41 25.36
C GLU A 303 15.39 19.69 25.53
N GLN A 304 16.34 19.68 26.46
CA GLN A 304 17.20 20.84 26.71
C GLN A 304 18.03 21.20 25.48
N THR A 305 18.53 20.19 24.74
CA THR A 305 19.28 20.41 23.50
C THR A 305 18.44 21.16 22.46
N LEU A 306 17.19 20.76 22.23
CA LEU A 306 16.31 21.45 21.28
C LEU A 306 15.98 22.88 21.75
N ILE A 307 15.72 23.10 23.04
CA ILE A 307 15.49 24.44 23.61
C ILE A 307 16.71 25.35 23.36
N ASP A 308 17.91 24.86 23.66
CA ASP A 308 19.15 25.62 23.50
C ASP A 308 19.42 25.94 22.02
N VAL A 309 19.17 24.98 21.13
CA VAL A 309 19.30 25.17 19.67
C VAL A 309 18.35 26.24 19.17
N VAL A 310 17.06 26.19 19.53
CA VAL A 310 16.07 27.19 19.12
C VAL A 310 16.44 28.57 19.64
N GLY A 311 16.79 28.69 20.93
CA GLY A 311 17.19 29.97 21.52
C GLY A 311 18.43 30.56 20.84
N LYS A 312 19.38 29.71 20.43
CA LYS A 312 20.58 30.15 19.71
C LYS A 312 20.26 30.58 18.26
N LEU A 313 19.40 29.86 17.56
CA LEU A 313 18.93 30.24 16.23
C LEU A 313 18.17 31.58 16.27
N GLU A 314 17.28 31.78 17.23
CA GLU A 314 16.59 33.05 17.46
C GLU A 314 17.58 34.20 17.70
N GLN A 315 18.65 33.96 18.45
CA GLN A 315 19.68 34.97 18.72
C GLN A 315 20.48 35.36 17.47
N ILE A 316 20.82 34.39 16.62
CA ILE A 316 21.71 34.59 15.46
C ILE A 316 20.96 35.10 14.24
N LEU A 317 19.83 34.47 13.92
CA LEU A 317 19.10 34.68 12.67
C LEU A 317 17.84 35.53 12.86
N GLY A 318 17.37 35.65 14.10
CA GLY A 318 16.11 36.28 14.44
C GLY A 318 14.93 35.30 14.48
N PRO A 319 13.80 35.72 15.10
CA PRO A 319 12.65 34.86 15.38
C PRO A 319 11.82 34.45 14.16
N MET A 320 11.99 35.15 13.04
CA MET A 320 11.21 34.94 11.80
C MET A 320 12.01 34.25 10.68
N HIS A 321 13.28 33.91 10.94
CA HIS A 321 14.10 33.22 9.95
C HIS A 321 13.66 31.76 9.80
N GLU A 322 13.66 31.23 8.57
CA GLU A 322 13.19 29.87 8.24
C GLU A 322 13.79 28.78 9.12
N GLU A 323 15.11 28.71 9.27
CA GLU A 323 15.76 27.73 10.17
C GLU A 323 15.33 27.85 11.64
N THR A 324 15.05 29.07 12.12
CA THR A 324 14.50 29.28 13.46
C THR A 324 13.09 28.71 13.56
N LEU A 325 12.25 28.94 12.54
CA LEU A 325 10.88 28.43 12.47
C LEU A 325 10.86 26.90 12.41
N ASN A 326 11.75 26.29 11.62
CA ASN A 326 11.94 24.83 11.55
C ASN A 326 12.41 24.25 12.89
N GLY A 327 13.33 24.92 13.58
CA GLY A 327 13.74 24.53 14.93
C GLY A 327 12.59 24.55 15.94
N ILE A 328 11.74 25.59 15.90
CA ILE A 328 10.55 25.69 16.76
C ILE A 328 9.54 24.59 16.41
N PHE A 329 9.37 24.27 15.12
CA PHE A 329 8.50 23.18 14.68
C PHE A 329 8.95 21.85 15.27
N MET A 330 10.25 21.54 15.16
CA MET A 330 10.83 20.32 15.75
C MET A 330 10.63 20.28 17.26
N LEU A 331 10.80 21.39 17.98
CA LEU A 331 10.55 21.44 19.42
C LEU A 331 9.07 21.20 19.77
N GLY A 332 8.15 21.81 19.03
CA GLY A 332 6.72 21.62 19.22
C GLY A 332 6.26 20.18 18.95
N ASP A 333 6.70 19.60 17.84
CA ASP A 333 6.46 18.20 17.48
C ASP A 333 7.14 17.23 18.45
N PHE A 334 8.32 17.55 18.96
CA PHE A 334 8.99 16.78 20.00
C PHE A 334 8.18 16.73 21.29
N TYR A 335 7.58 17.87 21.71
CA TYR A 335 6.68 17.88 22.86
C TYR A 335 5.45 17.03 22.67
N GLY A 336 4.81 17.09 21.51
CA GLY A 336 3.58 16.36 21.24
C GLY A 336 3.82 14.87 20.98
N GLY A 337 4.75 14.54 20.07
CA GLY A 337 5.01 13.19 19.59
C GLY A 337 5.92 12.35 20.49
N VAL A 338 6.93 12.95 21.14
CA VAL A 338 7.90 12.21 21.96
C VAL A 338 7.57 12.30 23.44
N PHE A 339 7.32 13.51 23.95
CA PHE A 339 7.01 13.75 25.36
C PHE A 339 5.53 13.62 25.72
N GLN A 340 4.65 13.47 24.72
CA GLN A 340 3.19 13.38 24.92
C GLN A 340 2.66 14.49 25.83
N SER A 341 3.19 15.71 25.63
CA SER A 341 2.90 16.90 26.43
C SER A 341 2.09 17.92 25.60
N PRO A 342 0.77 17.70 25.43
CA PRO A 342 -0.05 18.48 24.48
C PRO A 342 -0.06 19.97 24.79
N ASN A 343 -0.07 20.39 26.06
CA ASN A 343 0.00 21.81 26.42
C ASN A 343 1.27 22.49 25.87
N LYS A 344 2.45 21.91 26.13
CA LYS A 344 3.72 22.45 25.63
C LYS A 344 3.78 22.46 24.10
N ALA A 345 3.27 21.41 23.47
CA ALA A 345 3.21 21.30 22.01
C ALA A 345 2.34 22.42 21.42
N VAL A 346 1.12 22.60 21.95
CA VAL A 346 0.17 23.62 21.48
C VAL A 346 0.67 25.04 21.73
N ASP A 347 1.27 25.31 22.90
CA ASP A 347 1.85 26.63 23.19
C ASP A 347 2.98 26.97 22.20
N THR A 348 3.86 26.00 21.93
CA THR A 348 5.00 26.17 21.01
C THR A 348 4.55 26.31 19.55
N LEU A 349 3.68 25.40 19.08
CA LEU A 349 3.19 25.39 17.71
C LEU A 349 2.20 26.54 17.43
N GLY A 350 1.49 27.02 18.45
CA GLY A 350 0.63 28.20 18.34
C GLY A 350 1.43 29.48 18.09
N VAL A 351 2.54 29.67 18.82
CA VAL A 351 3.48 30.77 18.54
C VAL A 351 4.05 30.63 17.13
N LEU A 352 4.49 29.43 16.75
CA LEU A 352 5.02 29.16 15.41
C LEU A 352 3.99 29.48 14.32
N SER A 353 2.74 29.05 14.47
CA SER A 353 1.68 29.29 13.48
C SER A 353 1.51 30.78 13.19
N ASN A 354 1.53 31.64 14.21
CA ASN A 354 1.42 33.09 14.01
C ASN A 354 2.63 33.64 13.23
N ARG A 355 3.84 33.17 13.52
CA ARG A 355 5.05 33.57 12.79
C ARG A 355 5.03 33.10 11.34
N MET A 356 4.59 31.85 11.10
CA MET A 356 4.43 31.30 9.76
C MET A 356 3.37 32.04 8.93
N ASP A 357 2.27 32.45 9.56
CA ASP A 357 1.24 33.29 8.94
C ASP A 357 1.82 34.63 8.45
N GLU A 358 2.71 35.26 9.22
CA GLU A 358 3.37 36.52 8.84
C GLU A 358 4.38 36.35 7.70
N VAL A 359 5.18 35.27 7.72
CA VAL A 359 6.28 35.06 6.76
C VAL A 359 5.79 34.49 5.43
N PHE A 360 4.96 33.45 5.47
CA PHE A 360 4.55 32.69 4.28
C PHE A 360 3.08 32.89 3.90
N GLY A 361 2.29 33.48 4.79
CA GLY A 361 0.85 33.64 4.61
C GLY A 361 0.03 32.46 5.15
N PRO A 362 -1.27 32.67 5.40
CA PRO A 362 -2.09 31.74 6.19
C PRO A 362 -2.50 30.44 5.49
N LEU A 363 -2.44 30.44 4.15
CA LEU A 363 -2.77 29.30 3.29
C LEU A 363 -1.54 28.71 2.59
N SER A 364 -0.33 29.11 3.02
CA SER A 364 0.89 28.45 2.54
C SER A 364 0.90 26.99 3.04
N HIS A 365 1.46 26.07 2.25
CA HIS A 365 1.54 24.65 2.62
C HIS A 365 2.20 24.45 3.99
N GLN A 366 3.33 25.13 4.23
CA GLN A 366 4.10 25.04 5.47
C GLN A 366 3.29 25.56 6.67
N THR A 367 2.59 26.68 6.50
CA THR A 367 1.73 27.24 7.55
C THR A 367 0.56 26.32 7.88
N MET A 368 -0.08 25.75 6.86
CA MET A 368 -1.18 24.80 7.04
C MET A 368 -0.73 23.51 7.73
N MET A 369 0.47 23.01 7.42
CA MET A 369 1.07 21.87 8.11
C MET A 369 1.25 22.14 9.61
N VAL A 370 1.84 23.29 9.98
CA VAL A 370 2.01 23.68 11.40
C VAL A 370 0.66 23.80 12.11
N LYS A 371 -0.34 24.41 11.46
CA LYS A 371 -1.71 24.52 12.01
C LYS A 371 -2.32 23.15 12.25
N LEU A 372 -2.21 22.23 11.30
CA LEU A 372 -2.73 20.88 11.44
C LEU A 372 -2.05 20.11 12.58
N SER A 373 -0.72 20.20 12.67
CA SER A 373 0.05 19.62 13.79
C SER A 373 -0.41 20.20 15.14
N CYS A 374 -0.59 21.52 15.23
CA CYS A 374 -1.09 22.19 16.42
C CYS A 374 -2.49 21.67 16.80
N ILE A 375 -3.42 21.63 15.84
CA ILE A 375 -4.78 21.11 16.03
C ILE A 375 -4.72 19.67 16.54
N GLY A 376 -3.89 18.81 15.95
CA GLY A 376 -3.74 17.40 16.34
C GLY A 376 -3.47 17.19 17.84
N TYR A 377 -2.80 18.13 18.51
CA TYR A 377 -2.51 18.08 19.95
C TYR A 377 -3.52 18.82 20.83
N GLN A 378 -4.48 19.54 20.26
CA GLN A 378 -5.45 20.35 21.02
C GLN A 378 -6.66 19.57 21.52
N ARG A 379 -6.95 18.39 20.97
CA ARG A 379 -8.20 17.65 21.25
C ARG A 379 -8.50 17.50 22.73
N GLU A 380 -7.53 17.00 23.49
CA GLU A 380 -7.68 16.75 24.93
C GLU A 380 -7.79 18.05 25.75
N LEU A 381 -7.30 19.18 25.22
CA LEU A 381 -7.27 20.47 25.92
C LEU A 381 -8.57 21.25 25.80
N ILE A 382 -9.21 21.18 24.63
CA ILE A 382 -10.39 22.01 24.31
C ILE A 382 -11.70 21.22 24.32
N GLY A 383 -11.63 19.89 24.38
CA GLY A 383 -12.77 18.98 24.31
C GLY A 383 -13.29 18.76 22.90
N ASP A 384 -13.96 17.62 22.68
CA ASP A 384 -14.35 17.14 21.35
C ASP A 384 -15.23 18.14 20.57
N GLU A 385 -16.19 18.81 21.23
CA GLU A 385 -17.11 19.74 20.54
C GLU A 385 -16.37 20.92 19.89
N LYS A 386 -15.46 21.58 20.64
CA LYS A 386 -14.66 22.69 20.11
C LYS A 386 -13.64 22.20 19.09
N TYR A 387 -13.03 21.06 19.35
CA TYR A 387 -12.08 20.43 18.44
C TYR A 387 -12.70 20.16 17.07
N LEU A 388 -13.95 19.67 17.04
CA LEU A 388 -14.65 19.40 15.78
C LEU A 388 -14.93 20.65 14.97
N ILE A 389 -15.27 21.75 15.62
CA ILE A 389 -15.46 23.03 14.91
C ILE A 389 -14.13 23.42 14.25
N LEU A 390 -13.04 23.34 15.01
CA LEU A 390 -11.71 23.72 14.55
C LEU A 390 -11.20 22.84 13.40
N ILE A 391 -11.28 21.51 13.53
CA ILE A 391 -10.79 20.59 12.49
C ILE A 391 -11.65 20.62 11.23
N ASN A 392 -12.97 20.85 11.33
CA ASN A 392 -13.84 20.98 10.16
C ASN A 392 -13.61 22.30 9.41
N ASP A 393 -13.35 23.40 10.13
CA ASP A 393 -12.94 24.66 9.53
C ASP A 393 -11.61 24.52 8.78
N PHE A 394 -10.60 23.91 9.43
CA PHE A 394 -9.33 23.60 8.77
C PHE A 394 -9.52 22.71 7.55
N THR A 395 -10.31 21.64 7.66
CA THR A 395 -10.58 20.71 6.54
C THR A 395 -11.22 21.43 5.35
N SER A 396 -12.11 22.38 5.61
CA SER A 396 -12.76 23.18 4.56
C SER A 396 -11.75 24.08 3.85
N GLN A 397 -10.89 24.77 4.61
CA GLN A 397 -9.82 25.61 4.06
C GLN A 397 -8.79 24.78 3.27
N ALA A 398 -8.38 23.61 3.80
CA ALA A 398 -7.45 22.71 3.13
C ALA A 398 -8.01 22.15 1.82
N ARG A 399 -9.31 21.81 1.80
CA ARG A 399 -9.98 21.35 0.58
C ARG A 399 -10.04 22.43 -0.50
N GLU A 400 -10.27 23.68 -0.13
CA GLU A 400 -10.29 24.82 -1.06
C GLU A 400 -8.89 25.17 -1.58
N ALA A 401 -7.91 25.23 -0.69
CA ALA A 401 -6.56 25.68 -1.03
C ALA A 401 -5.71 24.60 -1.72
N LEU A 402 -5.83 23.34 -1.30
CA LEU A 402 -4.93 22.24 -1.69
C LEU A 402 -5.66 21.10 -2.42
N GLY A 403 -6.98 21.01 -2.30
CA GLY A 403 -7.81 19.95 -2.88
C GLY A 403 -8.13 18.80 -1.90
N SER A 404 -9.15 18.01 -2.24
CA SER A 404 -9.69 16.95 -1.36
C SER A 404 -8.72 15.80 -1.08
N SER A 405 -7.89 15.44 -2.07
CA SER A 405 -6.96 14.31 -1.99
C SER A 405 -5.57 14.71 -1.51
N HIS A 406 -5.35 15.97 -1.15
CA HIS A 406 -4.05 16.42 -0.66
C HIS A 406 -3.74 15.81 0.71
N PRO A 407 -2.49 15.38 1.00
CA PRO A 407 -2.04 14.82 2.27
C PRO A 407 -2.62 15.50 3.52
N LEU A 408 -2.46 16.83 3.62
CA LEU A 408 -2.97 17.60 4.77
C LEU A 408 -4.49 17.56 4.89
N THR A 409 -5.23 17.53 3.77
CA THR A 409 -6.69 17.42 3.77
C THR A 409 -7.12 16.03 4.26
N LEU A 410 -6.45 14.97 3.80
CA LEU A 410 -6.72 13.60 4.22
C LEU A 410 -6.45 13.40 5.72
N THR A 411 -5.30 13.89 6.21
CA THR A 411 -4.97 13.85 7.64
C THR A 411 -5.99 14.63 8.48
N ALA A 412 -6.48 15.78 7.98
CA ALA A 412 -7.50 16.54 8.69
C ALA A 412 -8.86 15.82 8.77
N ILE A 413 -9.27 15.16 7.69
CA ILE A 413 -10.49 14.32 7.67
C ILE A 413 -10.36 13.18 8.69
N ASP A 414 -9.26 12.43 8.67
CA ASP A 414 -8.99 11.34 9.62
C ASP A 414 -8.99 11.84 11.08
N LEU A 415 -8.36 12.99 11.35
CA LEU A 415 -8.36 13.62 12.67
C LEU A 415 -9.77 14.04 13.12
N GLY A 416 -10.61 14.50 12.20
CA GLY A 416 -12.02 14.82 12.46
C GLY A 416 -12.84 13.57 12.78
N PHE A 417 -12.67 12.51 11.99
CA PHE A 417 -13.32 11.22 12.22
C PHE A 417 -12.97 10.64 13.59
N ARG A 418 -11.67 10.65 13.97
CA ARG A 418 -11.23 10.18 15.29
C ARG A 418 -11.85 10.93 16.46
N ALA A 419 -12.23 12.19 16.27
CA ALA A 419 -12.84 13.01 17.33
C ALA A 419 -14.34 12.79 17.51
N HIS A 420 -15.05 12.49 16.42
CA HIS A 420 -16.50 12.34 16.46
C HIS A 420 -16.95 11.22 15.51
N HIS A 421 -16.40 10.04 15.79
CA HIS A 421 -16.87 8.69 15.52
C HIS A 421 -18.06 8.53 14.53
N SER A 422 -19.17 9.24 14.76
CA SER A 422 -20.40 9.16 13.97
C SER A 422 -20.53 10.06 12.72
N LYS A 423 -19.55 10.91 12.35
CA LYS A 423 -19.74 11.93 11.28
C LYS A 423 -19.05 11.68 9.93
N GLY A 424 -18.22 10.64 9.78
CA GLY A 424 -17.53 10.34 8.52
C GLY A 424 -18.23 9.35 7.61
N GLY A 425 -19.00 8.39 8.15
CA GLY A 425 -19.53 7.28 7.36
C GLY A 425 -18.41 6.39 6.78
N VAL A 426 -18.73 5.15 6.45
CA VAL A 426 -17.76 4.21 5.88
C VAL A 426 -17.16 4.69 4.55
N ASP A 427 -17.95 5.36 3.71
CA ASP A 427 -17.52 5.78 2.38
C ASP A 427 -16.40 6.82 2.41
N GLN A 428 -16.47 7.80 3.32
CA GLN A 428 -15.42 8.83 3.44
C GLN A 428 -14.12 8.22 3.94
N GLU A 429 -14.17 7.38 4.97
CA GLU A 429 -12.98 6.73 5.50
C GLU A 429 -12.36 5.75 4.49
N LEU A 430 -13.19 5.12 3.64
CA LEU A 430 -12.71 4.27 2.56
C LEU A 430 -11.94 5.09 1.52
N GLU A 431 -12.46 6.27 1.14
CA GLU A 431 -11.78 7.19 0.23
C GLU A 431 -10.46 7.70 0.82
N VAL A 432 -10.44 8.04 2.12
CA VAL A 432 -9.22 8.48 2.82
C VAL A 432 -8.18 7.37 2.87
N PHE A 433 -8.58 6.14 3.20
CA PHE A 433 -7.68 4.98 3.21
C PHE A 433 -7.12 4.69 1.82
N GLN A 434 -7.96 4.63 0.78
CA GLN A 434 -7.51 4.41 -0.60
C GLN A 434 -6.56 5.50 -1.07
N SER A 435 -6.85 6.76 -0.75
CA SER A 435 -5.99 7.90 -1.11
C SER A 435 -4.66 7.87 -0.35
N SER A 436 -4.67 7.44 0.91
CA SER A 436 -3.45 7.31 1.73
C SER A 436 -2.57 6.15 1.25
N THR A 437 -3.14 4.97 1.01
CA THR A 437 -2.44 3.82 0.40
C THR A 437 -1.79 4.21 -0.92
N ARG A 438 -2.52 4.96 -1.76
CA ARG A 438 -2.01 5.47 -3.03
C ARG A 438 -0.80 6.39 -2.83
N LEU A 439 -0.96 7.42 -2.00
CA LEU A 439 0.02 8.50 -1.83
C LEU A 439 1.27 8.10 -1.02
N PHE A 440 1.11 7.29 0.02
CA PHE A 440 2.17 6.99 0.97
C PHE A 440 2.58 5.51 0.99
N GLY A 441 1.79 4.62 0.37
CA GLY A 441 1.98 3.17 0.49
C GLY A 441 1.38 2.59 1.78
N ASP A 442 1.39 1.27 1.88
CA ASP A 442 0.67 0.53 2.94
C ASP A 442 1.32 0.67 4.33
N GLU A 443 2.61 1.00 4.39
CA GLU A 443 3.41 0.93 5.62
C GLU A 443 3.60 2.28 6.31
N HIS A 444 3.29 3.38 5.61
CA HIS A 444 3.41 4.72 6.14
C HIS A 444 2.39 4.98 7.27
N SER A 445 2.81 5.66 8.33
CA SER A 445 1.97 5.95 9.52
C SER A 445 0.59 6.52 9.20
N ASN A 446 0.49 7.49 8.28
CA ASN A 446 -0.80 8.02 7.82
C ASN A 446 -1.73 6.96 7.20
N THR A 447 -1.20 6.03 6.38
CA THR A 447 -2.00 4.94 5.80
C THR A 447 -2.47 3.97 6.88
N LEU A 448 -1.57 3.61 7.81
CA LEU A 448 -1.92 2.77 8.95
C LEU A 448 -3.01 3.41 9.83
N GLN A 449 -2.93 4.73 10.02
CA GLN A 449 -3.90 5.48 10.81
C GLN A 449 -5.27 5.58 10.11
N SER A 450 -5.31 5.85 8.80
CA SER A 450 -6.56 5.85 8.05
C SER A 450 -7.18 4.46 7.96
N ALA A 451 -6.38 3.39 7.89
CA ALA A 451 -6.86 2.02 7.93
C ALA A 451 -7.50 1.67 9.29
N LEU A 452 -6.92 2.18 10.39
CA LEU A 452 -7.50 2.09 11.73
C LEU A 452 -8.85 2.82 11.83
N SER A 453 -8.92 4.02 11.26
CA SER A 453 -10.14 4.83 11.21
C SER A 453 -11.24 4.15 10.39
N LEU A 454 -10.91 3.64 9.19
CA LEU A 454 -11.82 2.85 8.36
C LEU A 454 -12.31 1.57 9.08
N SER A 455 -11.40 0.83 9.72
CA SER A 455 -11.77 -0.35 10.51
C SER A 455 -12.76 0.00 11.63
N ARG A 456 -12.59 1.15 12.28
CA ARG A 456 -13.53 1.66 13.28
C ARG A 456 -14.87 2.08 12.65
N ALA A 457 -14.87 2.70 11.47
CA ALA A 457 -16.11 3.03 10.76
C ALA A 457 -16.91 1.77 10.40
N TYR A 458 -16.24 0.73 9.85
CA TYR A 458 -16.87 -0.57 9.59
C TYR A 458 -17.39 -1.24 10.87
N PHE A 459 -16.67 -1.05 11.97
CA PHE A 459 -17.08 -1.56 13.26
C PHE A 459 -18.39 -0.92 13.74
N GLU A 460 -18.53 0.40 13.62
CA GLU A 460 -19.73 1.14 14.03
C GLU A 460 -20.96 0.82 13.16
N GLU A 461 -20.76 0.56 11.86
CA GLU A 461 -21.83 0.10 10.96
C GLU A 461 -22.10 -1.41 11.03
N VAL A 462 -21.43 -2.12 11.93
CA VAL A 462 -21.56 -3.57 12.17
C VAL A 462 -21.24 -4.45 10.96
N TRP A 463 -20.12 -4.16 10.30
CA TRP A 463 -19.50 -5.01 9.25
C TRP A 463 -18.24 -5.73 9.76
N PRO A 464 -18.34 -6.65 10.74
CA PRO A 464 -17.18 -7.25 11.40
C PRO A 464 -16.25 -8.02 10.44
N PHE A 465 -16.79 -8.60 9.38
CA PHE A 465 -15.99 -9.31 8.37
C PHE A 465 -15.08 -8.35 7.57
N LEU A 466 -15.58 -7.17 7.25
CA LEU A 466 -14.83 -6.18 6.45
C LEU A 466 -13.78 -5.46 7.31
N CYS A 467 -14.11 -5.21 8.59
CA CYS A 467 -13.17 -4.79 9.62
C CYS A 467 -11.99 -5.78 9.75
N LEU A 468 -12.27 -7.08 9.90
CA LEU A 468 -11.24 -8.12 9.97
C LEU A 468 -10.38 -8.21 8.70
N LYS A 469 -10.97 -8.00 7.52
CA LYS A 469 -10.25 -7.98 6.24
C LYS A 469 -9.25 -6.81 6.17
N VAL A 470 -9.65 -5.61 6.57
CA VAL A 470 -8.76 -4.44 6.62
C VAL A 470 -7.62 -4.68 7.62
N PHE A 471 -7.93 -5.15 8.83
CA PHE A 471 -6.92 -5.49 9.83
C PHE A 471 -5.95 -6.57 9.37
N TRP A 472 -6.44 -7.61 8.69
CA TRP A 472 -5.61 -8.68 8.15
C TRP A 472 -4.56 -8.15 7.17
N ASN A 473 -4.96 -7.27 6.25
CA ASN A 473 -4.03 -6.65 5.31
C ASN A 473 -2.93 -5.83 6.01
N ILE A 474 -3.29 -5.09 7.07
CA ILE A 474 -2.32 -4.31 7.86
C ILE A 474 -1.34 -5.23 8.61
N ILE A 475 -1.81 -6.31 9.25
CA ILE A 475 -0.97 -7.20 10.06
C ILE A 475 0.00 -8.01 9.18
N MET A 476 -0.45 -8.39 7.98
CA MET A 476 0.35 -9.17 7.03
C MET A 476 1.42 -8.33 6.31
N SER A 477 1.45 -6.99 6.49
CA SER A 477 2.53 -6.16 5.96
C SER A 477 3.90 -6.61 6.52
N PRO A 478 4.90 -6.88 5.65
CA PRO A 478 6.20 -7.40 6.07
C PRO A 478 7.02 -6.45 6.95
N GLN A 479 6.89 -5.13 6.80
CA GLN A 479 7.76 -4.16 7.49
C GLN A 479 7.11 -3.48 8.70
N LEU A 480 5.84 -3.80 9.02
CA LEU A 480 5.23 -3.30 10.25
C LEU A 480 6.05 -3.76 11.47
N PRO A 481 6.56 -2.86 12.32
CA PRO A 481 7.33 -3.24 13.49
C PRO A 481 6.53 -4.19 14.38
N SER A 482 7.18 -5.21 14.93
CA SER A 482 6.53 -6.26 15.75
C SER A 482 5.72 -5.69 16.92
N LEU A 483 6.17 -4.58 17.51
CA LEU A 483 5.46 -3.87 18.56
C LEU A 483 4.16 -3.23 18.07
N SER A 484 4.17 -2.63 16.87
CA SER A 484 2.98 -2.06 16.23
C SER A 484 1.98 -3.15 15.84
N LYS A 485 2.45 -4.31 15.35
CA LYS A 485 1.59 -5.49 15.12
C LYS A 485 0.95 -5.96 16.44
N ALA A 486 1.72 -6.06 17.50
CA ALA A 486 1.23 -6.49 18.81
C ALA A 486 0.20 -5.50 19.40
N LEU A 487 0.45 -4.19 19.29
CA LEU A 487 -0.50 -3.15 19.71
C LEU A 487 -1.78 -3.18 18.90
N LEU A 488 -1.69 -3.37 17.58
CA LEU A 488 -2.84 -3.52 16.70
C LEU A 488 -3.66 -4.78 17.05
N LEU A 489 -2.99 -5.90 17.30
CA LEU A 489 -3.60 -7.16 17.74
C LEU A 489 -4.28 -7.02 19.12
N VAL A 490 -3.65 -6.33 20.06
CA VAL A 490 -4.25 -6.02 21.38
C VAL A 490 -5.46 -5.11 21.22
N TYR A 491 -5.37 -4.08 20.36
CA TYR A 491 -6.48 -3.18 20.07
C TYR A 491 -7.66 -3.92 19.42
N ILE A 492 -7.39 -4.83 18.46
CA ILE A 492 -8.38 -5.74 17.88
C ILE A 492 -9.00 -6.61 18.98
N GLY A 493 -8.18 -7.20 19.87
CA GLY A 493 -8.64 -8.03 20.98
C GLY A 493 -9.55 -7.28 21.97
N VAL A 494 -9.21 -6.04 22.30
CA VAL A 494 -10.00 -5.16 23.18
C VAL A 494 -11.28 -4.69 22.48
N MET A 495 -11.21 -4.35 21.19
CA MET A 495 -12.39 -4.01 20.38
C MET A 495 -13.36 -5.19 20.36
N LEU A 496 -12.90 -6.40 20.05
CA LEU A 496 -13.70 -7.64 20.08
C LEU A 496 -14.27 -7.93 21.49
N GLN A 497 -13.55 -7.60 22.56
CA GLN A 497 -14.07 -7.70 23.93
C GLN A 497 -15.19 -6.69 24.24
N HIS A 498 -15.06 -5.44 23.78
CA HIS A 498 -16.01 -4.36 24.07
C HIS A 498 -17.40 -4.56 23.44
N VAL A 499 -17.46 -5.25 22.29
CA VAL A 499 -18.72 -5.65 21.64
C VAL A 499 -19.38 -6.85 22.30
N ALA A 500 -18.74 -7.43 23.31
CA ALA A 500 -19.08 -8.75 23.80
C ALA A 500 -19.14 -9.80 22.68
N LEU A 501 -18.26 -9.69 21.66
CA LEU A 501 -18.05 -10.70 20.61
C LEU A 501 -17.29 -11.94 21.14
N TRP A 502 -17.16 -12.06 22.46
CA TRP A 502 -16.92 -13.36 23.11
C TRP A 502 -18.15 -14.28 23.02
N HIS A 503 -19.29 -13.74 22.61
CA HIS A 503 -20.47 -14.48 22.22
C HIS A 503 -21.09 -13.85 20.95
N ASP A 504 -21.26 -14.69 19.94
CA ASP A 504 -21.76 -14.38 18.59
C ASP A 504 -22.94 -13.39 18.56
N GLN A 505 -22.67 -12.10 18.33
CA GLN A 505 -23.69 -11.09 18.03
C GLN A 505 -23.65 -10.73 16.54
N TRP A 506 -24.65 -11.22 15.82
CA TRP A 506 -24.85 -10.97 14.39
C TRP A 506 -25.91 -9.89 14.21
N TYR A 507 -25.58 -8.81 13.50
CA TYR A 507 -26.55 -7.76 13.12
C TYR A 507 -26.99 -7.94 11.66
N GLY A 508 -28.26 -7.67 11.38
CA GLY A 508 -28.83 -7.67 10.01
C GLY A 508 -29.62 -8.93 9.62
N MET A 509 -29.65 -9.98 10.45
CA MET A 509 -30.52 -11.14 10.22
C MET A 509 -31.88 -10.97 10.88
N ALA A 510 -32.95 -11.26 10.13
CA ALA A 510 -34.32 -11.27 10.64
C ALA A 510 -34.52 -12.45 11.60
N CYS A 511 -35.24 -12.21 12.69
CA CYS A 511 -35.69 -13.24 13.62
C CYS A 511 -36.58 -14.24 12.89
N ASP A 512 -36.20 -15.51 12.86
CA ASP A 512 -36.99 -16.63 12.30
C ASP A 512 -38.37 -16.82 12.94
N GLY A 513 -38.65 -16.14 14.06
CA GLY A 513 -39.95 -16.17 14.74
C GLY A 513 -40.84 -14.97 14.47
N CYS A 514 -40.30 -13.78 14.20
CA CYS A 514 -41.10 -12.56 14.01
C CYS A 514 -40.70 -11.71 12.81
N ASP A 515 -39.74 -12.16 12.00
CA ASP A 515 -39.16 -11.47 10.83
C ASP A 515 -38.61 -10.06 11.09
N MET A 516 -38.54 -9.63 12.35
CA MET A 516 -37.89 -8.37 12.74
C MET A 516 -36.38 -8.57 12.91
N PRO A 517 -35.54 -7.57 12.60
CA PRO A 517 -34.10 -7.67 12.80
C PRO A 517 -33.77 -8.02 14.25
N CYS A 518 -32.91 -9.02 14.47
CA CYS A 518 -32.43 -9.36 15.82
C CYS A 518 -31.44 -8.29 16.30
N PHE A 519 -31.67 -7.74 17.49
CA PHE A 519 -30.76 -6.78 18.15
C PHE A 519 -30.27 -7.38 19.48
N GLY A 520 -28.97 -7.70 19.57
CA GLY A 520 -28.33 -8.22 20.79
C GLY A 520 -28.15 -9.75 20.83
N VAL A 521 -28.13 -10.34 22.04
CA VAL A 521 -27.79 -11.76 22.29
C VAL A 521 -28.76 -12.70 21.59
N LEU A 522 -28.22 -13.57 20.73
CA LEU A 522 -28.94 -14.57 19.96
C LEU A 522 -29.19 -15.83 20.80
N TYR A 523 -30.42 -16.34 20.73
CA TYR A 523 -30.77 -17.59 21.38
C TYR A 523 -30.89 -18.70 20.34
N MET A 524 -30.08 -19.74 20.55
CA MET A 524 -29.94 -20.87 19.63
C MET A 524 -30.89 -22.00 19.97
N CYS A 525 -31.32 -22.75 18.95
CA CYS A 525 -31.93 -24.06 19.19
C CYS A 525 -30.92 -24.95 19.95
N PRO A 526 -31.27 -25.53 21.11
CA PRO A 526 -30.34 -26.31 21.94
C PRO A 526 -29.85 -27.61 21.29
N THR A 527 -30.29 -27.92 20.06
CA THR A 527 -29.99 -29.17 19.35
C THR A 527 -29.25 -28.96 18.02
N CYS A 528 -29.02 -27.72 17.55
CA CYS A 528 -28.36 -27.43 16.26
C CYS A 528 -27.06 -26.62 16.43
N THR A 529 -26.11 -26.73 15.49
CA THR A 529 -24.87 -25.92 15.45
C THR A 529 -25.09 -24.49 14.89
N ILE A 530 -24.09 -23.63 15.14
CA ILE A 530 -24.06 -22.16 15.28
C ILE A 530 -24.80 -21.26 14.26
N LEU A 531 -25.36 -21.74 13.14
CA LEU A 531 -25.87 -20.83 12.08
C LEU A 531 -27.25 -21.19 11.49
N SER A 532 -28.05 -22.05 12.14
CA SER A 532 -29.22 -22.66 11.46
C SER A 532 -30.56 -21.93 11.58
N LYS A 533 -30.88 -21.27 12.72
CA LYS A 533 -32.04 -20.37 12.92
C LYS A 533 -31.77 -19.38 14.05
N TRP A 534 -32.34 -18.18 13.94
CA TRP A 534 -32.04 -17.03 14.80
C TRP A 534 -33.33 -16.48 15.40
N TYR A 535 -33.44 -16.41 16.72
CA TYR A 535 -34.65 -15.89 17.38
C TYR A 535 -34.32 -14.70 18.27
N CYS A 536 -35.19 -13.68 18.27
CA CYS A 536 -35.19 -12.66 19.29
C CYS A 536 -35.67 -13.24 20.64
N ILE A 537 -35.26 -12.63 21.75
CA ILE A 537 -35.58 -13.07 23.12
C ILE A 537 -37.08 -13.43 23.33
N PRO A 538 -38.05 -12.60 22.85
CA PRO A 538 -39.47 -12.93 22.96
C PRO A 538 -39.88 -14.17 22.17
N CYS A 539 -39.36 -14.34 20.94
CA CYS A 539 -39.67 -15.48 20.09
C CYS A 539 -39.06 -16.77 20.65
N PHE A 540 -37.83 -16.70 21.15
CA PHE A 540 -37.15 -17.84 21.77
C PHE A 540 -37.91 -18.39 22.98
N SER A 541 -38.44 -17.51 23.83
CA SER A 541 -39.20 -17.89 25.04
C SER A 541 -40.51 -18.64 24.74
N ASN A 542 -40.99 -18.59 23.49
CA ASN A 542 -42.20 -19.26 23.02
C ASN A 542 -41.92 -20.56 22.25
N ILE A 543 -40.66 -20.96 22.06
CA ILE A 543 -40.28 -22.22 21.43
C ILE A 543 -40.45 -23.36 22.45
N LYS A 544 -41.69 -23.80 22.64
CA LYS A 544 -41.98 -25.09 23.27
C LYS A 544 -42.24 -26.08 22.13
N ASP A 545 -41.22 -26.87 21.79
CA ASP A 545 -41.31 -28.10 20.99
C ASP A 545 -41.42 -28.03 19.44
N SER A 546 -40.78 -27.07 18.74
CA SER A 546 -40.64 -27.16 17.27
C SER A 546 -39.30 -27.77 16.83
N LYS A 547 -39.33 -28.99 16.26
CA LYS A 547 -38.17 -29.60 15.58
C LYS A 547 -37.82 -28.80 14.32
N CYS A 548 -36.57 -28.35 14.22
CA CYS A 548 -36.05 -27.62 13.05
C CYS A 548 -36.01 -28.53 11.80
N THR A 549 -36.33 -27.97 10.62
CA THR A 549 -36.40 -28.70 9.34
C THR A 549 -35.06 -28.79 8.57
N LYS A 550 -33.97 -28.20 9.10
CA LYS A 550 -32.63 -28.20 8.50
C LYS A 550 -31.57 -28.99 9.29
N CYS A 551 -31.95 -29.63 10.40
CA CYS A 551 -31.04 -30.45 11.22
C CYS A 551 -30.34 -31.58 10.45
N ASP A 552 -30.88 -31.96 9.28
CA ASP A 552 -30.50 -33.16 8.52
C ASP A 552 -29.36 -32.97 7.51
N ARG A 553 -28.43 -32.01 7.68
CA ARG A 553 -27.45 -31.66 6.59
C ARG A 553 -25.99 -31.40 7.02
N ASN A 554 -25.55 -31.89 8.17
CA ASN A 554 -24.12 -31.84 8.55
C ASN A 554 -23.32 -32.98 7.91
N SER A 555 -21.98 -32.92 7.97
CA SER A 555 -21.10 -33.93 7.38
C SER A 555 -21.34 -35.35 7.92
N TYR A 556 -21.73 -35.49 9.20
CA TYR A 556 -22.14 -36.77 9.78
C TYR A 556 -23.35 -37.36 9.05
N ILE A 557 -24.38 -36.56 8.82
CA ILE A 557 -25.60 -37.00 8.13
C ILE A 557 -25.33 -37.27 6.66
N VAL A 558 -24.53 -36.42 5.99
CA VAL A 558 -24.09 -36.68 4.61
C VAL A 558 -23.38 -38.02 4.48
N CYS A 559 -22.49 -38.33 5.42
CA CYS A 559 -21.80 -39.61 5.49
C CYS A 559 -22.78 -40.79 5.59
N TYR A 560 -23.66 -40.79 6.59
CA TYR A 560 -24.49 -41.97 6.88
C TYR A 560 -25.76 -42.07 6.04
N GLN A 561 -26.26 -40.98 5.44
CA GLN A 561 -27.42 -41.02 4.56
C GLN A 561 -27.08 -41.16 3.07
N PHE A 562 -25.88 -40.75 2.65
CA PHE A 562 -25.51 -40.78 1.23
C PHE A 562 -24.27 -41.64 0.98
N VAL A 563 -23.16 -41.37 1.68
CA VAL A 563 -21.87 -42.03 1.39
C VAL A 563 -21.86 -43.52 1.78
N VAL A 564 -22.26 -43.83 3.01
CA VAL A 564 -22.31 -45.22 3.52
C VAL A 564 -23.30 -46.05 2.70
N PRO A 565 -24.55 -45.61 2.45
CA PRO A 565 -25.48 -46.33 1.59
C PRO A 565 -24.94 -46.57 0.19
N TYR A 566 -24.32 -45.56 -0.44
CA TYR A 566 -23.77 -45.66 -1.80
C TYR A 566 -22.61 -46.67 -1.89
N THR A 567 -21.81 -46.81 -0.83
CA THR A 567 -20.64 -47.70 -0.81
C THR A 567 -20.94 -49.08 -0.20
N THR A 568 -22.18 -49.35 0.22
CA THR A 568 -22.60 -50.54 0.99
C THR A 568 -22.15 -51.86 0.35
N ASP A 569 -22.37 -52.03 -0.95
CA ASP A 569 -22.10 -53.30 -1.63
C ASP A 569 -20.59 -53.59 -1.71
N SER A 570 -19.79 -52.54 -1.92
CA SER A 570 -18.33 -52.65 -2.00
C SER A 570 -17.64 -52.75 -0.64
N LYS A 571 -18.25 -52.17 0.41
CA LYS A 571 -17.64 -51.92 1.71
C LYS A 571 -16.28 -51.20 1.64
N LEU A 572 -16.09 -50.35 0.64
CA LEU A 572 -14.90 -49.52 0.44
C LEU A 572 -15.14 -48.08 0.90
N SER A 573 -14.08 -47.25 0.93
CA SER A 573 -14.24 -45.79 0.97
C SER A 573 -14.95 -45.30 -0.30
N LEU A 574 -15.49 -44.08 -0.30
CA LEU A 574 -16.12 -43.53 -1.51
C LEU A 574 -15.09 -43.37 -2.64
N VAL A 575 -13.90 -42.90 -2.30
CA VAL A 575 -12.78 -42.72 -3.24
C VAL A 575 -12.41 -44.05 -3.90
N ASP A 576 -12.22 -45.11 -3.10
CA ASP A 576 -11.86 -46.43 -3.64
C ASP A 576 -13.02 -47.08 -4.38
N HIS A 577 -14.25 -46.85 -3.94
CA HIS A 577 -15.45 -47.32 -4.62
C HIS A 577 -15.56 -46.72 -6.03
N VAL A 578 -15.43 -45.40 -6.15
CA VAL A 578 -15.46 -44.69 -7.45
C VAL A 578 -14.30 -45.14 -8.33
N ARG A 579 -13.10 -45.31 -7.77
CA ARG A 579 -11.91 -45.75 -8.50
C ARG A 579 -12.05 -47.15 -9.11
N LEU A 580 -12.73 -48.07 -8.45
CA LEU A 580 -12.80 -49.47 -8.85
C LEU A 580 -14.09 -49.85 -9.58
N ASN A 581 -15.20 -49.14 -9.36
CA ASN A 581 -16.53 -49.60 -9.75
C ASN A 581 -17.36 -48.57 -10.54
N ASN A 582 -16.81 -47.41 -10.90
CA ASN A 582 -17.58 -46.33 -11.55
C ASN A 582 -16.84 -45.73 -12.77
N ASN A 583 -17.60 -45.21 -13.74
CA ASN A 583 -17.13 -44.45 -14.90
C ASN A 583 -16.56 -43.06 -14.53
N ASP A 584 -16.74 -42.64 -13.27
CA ASP A 584 -16.24 -41.37 -12.73
C ASP A 584 -14.77 -41.42 -12.28
N VAL A 585 -14.00 -42.42 -12.72
CA VAL A 585 -12.59 -42.60 -12.34
C VAL A 585 -11.71 -41.39 -12.68
N ASP A 586 -12.08 -40.64 -13.72
CA ASP A 586 -11.37 -39.42 -14.15
C ASP A 586 -11.39 -38.31 -13.08
N TYR A 587 -12.33 -38.36 -12.12
CA TYR A 587 -12.39 -37.45 -10.98
C TYR A 587 -11.50 -37.87 -9.80
N ILE A 588 -10.86 -39.06 -9.86
CA ILE A 588 -9.95 -39.54 -8.81
C ILE A 588 -8.51 -39.21 -9.18
N LYS A 589 -7.95 -38.21 -8.50
CA LYS A 589 -6.53 -37.81 -8.58
C LYS A 589 -5.85 -38.00 -7.22
N LEU A 590 -4.51 -37.94 -7.19
CA LEU A 590 -3.77 -37.90 -5.92
C LEU A 590 -4.09 -36.59 -5.19
N ALA A 591 -4.56 -36.69 -3.96
CA ALA A 591 -4.85 -35.52 -3.14
C ALA A 591 -3.58 -34.71 -2.88
N THR A 592 -3.71 -33.38 -2.89
CA THR A 592 -2.64 -32.42 -2.59
C THR A 592 -2.98 -31.54 -1.39
N TRP A 593 -4.20 -31.65 -0.87
CA TRP A 593 -4.74 -30.88 0.25
C TRP A 593 -5.47 -31.77 1.23
N TYR A 594 -5.20 -31.60 2.53
CA TYR A 594 -6.03 -32.17 3.60
C TYR A 594 -7.05 -31.14 4.12
N ILE A 595 -8.33 -31.51 4.21
CA ILE A 595 -9.40 -30.64 4.74
C ILE A 595 -9.71 -30.99 6.21
N SER A 596 -9.20 -30.17 7.13
CA SER A 596 -9.49 -30.27 8.56
C SER A 596 -10.80 -29.56 8.93
N HIS A 597 -11.76 -30.30 9.48
CA HIS A 597 -13.11 -29.80 9.81
C HIS A 597 -13.76 -30.58 10.95
N ALA A 598 -14.81 -30.03 11.56
CA ALA A 598 -15.68 -30.78 12.47
C ALA A 598 -16.86 -31.41 11.73
N TRP A 599 -17.20 -32.66 12.07
CA TRP A 599 -18.32 -33.39 11.45
C TRP A 599 -19.70 -32.77 11.71
N SER A 600 -19.78 -31.91 12.73
CA SER A 600 -20.98 -31.14 13.08
C SER A 600 -21.20 -29.90 12.21
N TYR A 601 -20.26 -29.57 11.31
CA TYR A 601 -20.39 -28.46 10.36
C TYR A 601 -21.37 -28.80 9.23
N ILE A 602 -22.02 -27.76 8.70
CA ILE A 602 -22.91 -27.88 7.54
C ILE A 602 -22.04 -28.19 6.32
N PHE A 603 -22.33 -29.30 5.66
CA PHE A 603 -21.47 -29.84 4.59
C PHE A 603 -21.28 -28.85 3.43
N LEU A 604 -22.35 -28.17 3.00
CA LEU A 604 -22.28 -27.20 1.89
C LEU A 604 -21.44 -25.96 2.23
N GLU A 605 -21.38 -25.55 3.49
CA GLU A 605 -20.56 -24.40 3.90
C GLU A 605 -19.08 -24.75 3.83
N VAL A 606 -18.70 -25.95 4.29
CA VAL A 606 -17.32 -26.48 4.14
C VAL A 606 -16.94 -26.57 2.65
N SER A 607 -17.90 -26.99 1.79
CA SER A 607 -17.69 -27.05 0.34
C SER A 607 -17.51 -25.66 -0.30
N VAL A 608 -18.25 -24.64 0.12
CA VAL A 608 -18.11 -23.27 -0.42
C VAL A 608 -16.79 -22.65 0.01
N LEU A 609 -16.41 -22.80 1.28
CA LEU A 609 -15.16 -22.28 1.81
C LEU A 609 -13.94 -22.88 1.10
N THR A 610 -13.95 -24.19 0.86
CA THR A 610 -12.86 -24.86 0.12
C THR A 610 -12.71 -24.33 -1.31
N HIS A 611 -13.80 -24.01 -2.01
CA HIS A 611 -13.73 -23.41 -3.35
C HIS A 611 -13.21 -21.96 -3.35
N SER A 612 -13.41 -21.21 -2.26
CA SER A 612 -12.98 -19.80 -2.20
C SER A 612 -11.49 -19.63 -1.88
N PHE A 613 -10.87 -20.61 -1.23
CA PHE A 613 -9.49 -20.52 -0.74
C PHE A 613 -8.47 -21.32 -1.57
N LEU A 614 -8.92 -22.30 -2.35
CA LEU A 614 -8.04 -23.19 -3.09
C LEU A 614 -7.96 -22.77 -4.57
N PRO A 615 -6.85 -23.08 -5.27
CA PRO A 615 -6.68 -22.80 -6.70
C PRO A 615 -7.72 -23.55 -7.56
N ASP A 616 -7.85 -23.19 -8.83
CA ASP A 616 -8.78 -23.82 -9.78
C ASP A 616 -8.53 -25.35 -9.86
N GLU A 617 -9.57 -26.14 -9.53
CA GLU A 617 -9.59 -27.61 -9.41
C GLU A 617 -8.72 -28.26 -8.31
N PRO A 618 -9.03 -28.05 -7.01
CA PRO A 618 -8.26 -28.68 -5.94
C PRO A 618 -8.57 -30.18 -5.79
N VAL A 619 -7.52 -31.00 -5.65
CA VAL A 619 -7.68 -32.43 -5.30
C VAL A 619 -7.57 -32.59 -3.79
N MET A 620 -8.70 -32.87 -3.15
CA MET A 620 -8.83 -32.81 -1.69
C MET A 620 -8.93 -34.20 -1.06
N TRP A 621 -8.23 -34.39 0.05
CA TRP A 621 -8.49 -35.46 1.00
C TRP A 621 -9.50 -34.98 2.03
N PHE A 622 -10.70 -35.55 1.98
CA PHE A 622 -11.79 -35.24 2.90
C PHE A 622 -12.23 -36.51 3.62
N CYS A 623 -12.13 -36.53 4.95
CA CYS A 623 -12.24 -37.78 5.71
C CYS A 623 -13.60 -38.48 5.55
N VAL A 624 -14.67 -37.74 5.26
CA VAL A 624 -16.00 -38.29 4.95
C VAL A 624 -15.98 -39.22 3.73
N PHE A 625 -15.13 -38.93 2.73
CA PHE A 625 -15.06 -39.66 1.46
C PHE A 625 -13.87 -40.61 1.36
N ALA A 626 -12.72 -40.20 1.91
CA ALA A 626 -11.47 -40.93 1.74
C ALA A 626 -11.29 -42.07 2.75
N ASN A 627 -11.92 -41.99 3.94
CA ASN A 627 -11.88 -43.08 4.90
C ASN A 627 -12.95 -44.13 4.62
N ASN A 628 -12.64 -45.40 4.90
CA ASN A 628 -13.62 -46.47 4.83
C ASN A 628 -14.55 -46.44 6.04
N GLN A 629 -15.72 -45.83 5.86
CA GLN A 629 -16.70 -45.60 6.92
C GLN A 629 -17.37 -46.90 7.43
N HIS A 630 -17.29 -47.99 6.66
CA HIS A 630 -17.78 -49.30 7.09
C HIS A 630 -16.86 -49.99 8.09
N ARG A 631 -15.60 -49.57 8.17
CA ARG A 631 -14.57 -50.16 9.03
C ARG A 631 -14.03 -49.19 10.07
N ALA A 632 -14.27 -47.89 9.91
CA ALA A 632 -13.68 -46.83 10.71
C ALA A 632 -13.90 -47.02 12.23
N ALA A 633 -15.11 -47.46 12.63
CA ALA A 633 -15.46 -47.68 14.04
C ALA A 633 -14.78 -48.92 14.66
N GLU A 634 -14.26 -49.84 13.84
CA GLU A 634 -13.58 -51.07 14.30
C GLU A 634 -12.05 -50.92 14.35
N MET A 635 -11.52 -49.78 13.91
CA MET A 635 -10.08 -49.54 13.83
C MET A 635 -9.53 -49.07 15.17
N GLN A 636 -8.40 -49.65 15.58
CA GLN A 636 -7.71 -49.22 16.80
C GLN A 636 -7.08 -47.84 16.60
N PHE A 637 -7.04 -47.04 17.68
CA PHE A 637 -6.47 -45.69 17.66
C PHE A 637 -5.02 -45.63 17.14
N ALA A 638 -4.19 -46.62 17.47
CA ALA A 638 -2.80 -46.71 16.98
C ALA A 638 -2.70 -46.82 15.44
N TRP A 639 -3.69 -47.41 14.79
CA TRP A 639 -3.76 -47.45 13.33
C TRP A 639 -4.05 -46.06 12.76
N TRP A 640 -4.97 -45.30 13.38
CA TRP A 640 -5.25 -43.92 13.00
C TRP A 640 -4.02 -43.03 13.19
N GLN A 641 -3.34 -43.12 14.33
CA GLN A 641 -2.14 -42.33 14.60
C GLN A 641 -1.05 -42.53 13.53
N SER A 642 -0.74 -43.78 13.19
CA SER A 642 0.31 -44.10 12.20
C SER A 642 -0.09 -43.77 10.76
N THR A 643 -1.30 -44.16 10.35
CA THR A 643 -1.78 -43.96 8.98
C THR A 643 -2.05 -42.49 8.68
N PHE A 644 -2.66 -41.78 9.63
CA PHE A 644 -2.97 -40.36 9.48
C PHE A 644 -1.69 -39.50 9.47
N LYS A 645 -0.72 -39.81 10.32
CA LYS A 645 0.60 -39.16 10.31
C LYS A 645 1.32 -39.34 8.97
N GLN A 646 1.41 -40.57 8.47
CA GLN A 646 2.05 -40.86 7.18
C GLN A 646 1.31 -40.20 6.00
N SER A 647 -0.02 -40.13 6.06
CA SER A 647 -0.83 -39.48 5.03
C SER A 647 -0.61 -37.96 5.02
N LEU A 648 -0.54 -37.32 6.18
CA LEU A 648 -0.26 -35.88 6.27
C LEU A 648 1.18 -35.54 5.85
N GLU A 649 2.15 -36.38 6.20
CA GLU A 649 3.55 -36.24 5.75
C GLU A 649 3.67 -36.32 4.22
N ALA A 650 2.83 -37.14 3.56
CA ALA A 650 2.81 -37.26 2.11
C ALA A 650 2.07 -36.11 1.39
N LEU A 651 1.07 -35.47 2.01
CA LEU A 651 0.25 -34.42 1.40
C LEU A 651 0.93 -33.04 1.39
N GLY A 652 1.75 -32.74 2.40
CA GLY A 652 2.53 -31.49 2.48
C GLY A 652 1.73 -30.21 2.79
N ASN A 653 0.43 -30.16 2.48
CA ASN A 653 -0.45 -29.01 2.71
C ASN A 653 -1.72 -29.38 3.51
N VAL A 654 -2.09 -28.53 4.48
CA VAL A 654 -3.27 -28.71 5.33
C VAL A 654 -4.10 -27.44 5.33
N LEU A 655 -5.39 -27.53 5.00
CA LEU A 655 -6.34 -26.44 5.15
C LEU A 655 -7.14 -26.63 6.44
N ILE A 656 -7.16 -25.60 7.29
CA ILE A 656 -7.94 -25.57 8.53
C ILE A 656 -9.02 -24.50 8.40
N SER A 657 -10.29 -24.87 8.56
CA SER A 657 -11.43 -23.97 8.35
C SER A 657 -11.73 -23.03 9.54
N SER A 658 -10.72 -22.61 10.32
CA SER A 658 -10.89 -21.85 11.55
C SER A 658 -10.15 -20.51 11.51
N PHE A 659 -10.86 -19.40 11.81
CA PHE A 659 -10.31 -18.04 11.86
C PHE A 659 -9.30 -17.84 13.01
N TYR A 660 -8.34 -16.94 12.77
CA TYR A 660 -7.27 -16.51 13.69
C TYR A 660 -7.76 -15.98 15.05
N THR A 661 -9.03 -15.59 15.18
CA THR A 661 -9.66 -15.15 16.42
C THR A 661 -9.79 -16.24 17.50
N MET A 662 -9.44 -17.49 17.19
CA MET A 662 -9.47 -18.63 18.12
C MET A 662 -8.12 -18.99 18.76
N LEU A 663 -7.02 -18.28 18.45
CA LEU A 663 -5.70 -18.61 19.02
C LEU A 663 -5.69 -18.52 20.56
N SER A 664 -6.42 -17.58 21.15
CA SER A 664 -6.59 -17.45 22.61
C SER A 664 -7.43 -18.57 23.25
N CYS A 665 -8.14 -19.38 22.45
CA CYS A 665 -8.97 -20.49 22.88
C CYS A 665 -8.29 -21.86 22.69
N ILE A 666 -7.06 -21.89 22.15
CA ILE A 666 -6.30 -23.14 22.00
C ILE A 666 -5.91 -23.62 23.39
N ASN A 667 -6.62 -24.65 23.83
CA ASN A 667 -6.33 -25.41 25.03
C ASN A 667 -6.60 -26.86 24.69
N SER A 668 -5.53 -27.58 24.31
CA SER A 668 -5.61 -28.98 23.92
C SER A 668 -6.13 -29.89 25.04
N LYS A 669 -6.04 -29.48 26.30
CA LYS A 669 -6.57 -30.23 27.46
C LYS A 669 -8.11 -30.23 27.51
N ASP A 670 -8.74 -29.13 27.09
CA ASP A 670 -10.19 -28.96 27.10
C ASP A 670 -10.87 -29.34 25.78
N ALA A 671 -10.08 -29.79 24.78
CA ALA A 671 -10.58 -30.25 23.50
C ALA A 671 -11.64 -31.36 23.66
N LYS A 672 -12.68 -31.34 22.81
CA LYS A 672 -13.80 -32.28 22.85
C LYS A 672 -13.64 -33.34 21.76
N SER A 673 -14.02 -34.58 22.06
CA SER A 673 -14.18 -35.64 21.06
C SER A 673 -15.63 -36.10 21.02
N THR A 674 -16.09 -36.51 19.85
CA THR A 674 -17.41 -37.14 19.66
C THR A 674 -17.44 -38.55 20.28
N VAL A 675 -16.29 -39.20 20.40
CA VAL A 675 -16.09 -40.49 21.06
C VAL A 675 -15.20 -40.31 22.28
N ALA A 676 -15.73 -40.63 23.47
CA ALA A 676 -15.04 -40.34 24.74
C ALA A 676 -13.69 -41.06 24.88
N SER A 677 -13.60 -42.32 24.43
CA SER A 677 -12.35 -43.11 24.46
C SER A 677 -11.23 -42.53 23.59
N ASP A 678 -11.59 -41.82 22.52
CA ASP A 678 -10.61 -41.18 21.64
C ASP A 678 -10.00 -39.97 22.32
N LYS A 679 -10.77 -39.22 23.12
CA LYS A 679 -10.24 -38.08 23.89
C LYS A 679 -9.18 -38.55 24.90
N GLU A 680 -9.44 -39.66 25.59
CA GLU A 680 -8.49 -40.23 26.55
C GLU A 680 -7.22 -40.73 25.84
N SER A 681 -7.37 -41.46 24.74
CA SER A 681 -6.24 -41.99 23.96
C SER A 681 -5.40 -40.88 23.32
N ILE A 682 -6.03 -39.85 22.74
CA ILE A 682 -5.35 -38.67 22.20
C ILE A 682 -4.65 -37.91 23.32
N GLY A 683 -5.30 -37.74 24.47
CA GLY A 683 -4.72 -37.05 25.62
C GLY A 683 -3.48 -37.75 26.17
N GLU A 684 -3.49 -39.09 26.25
CA GLU A 684 -2.33 -39.88 26.70
C GLU A 684 -1.13 -39.74 25.74
N VAL A 685 -1.38 -39.74 24.42
CA VAL A 685 -0.34 -39.51 23.41
C VAL A 685 0.22 -38.08 23.52
N ILE A 686 -0.64 -37.07 23.65
CA ILE A 686 -0.20 -35.68 23.79
C ILE A 686 0.67 -35.53 25.03
N GLU A 687 0.23 -36.04 26.18
CA GLU A 687 1.00 -35.95 27.43
C GLU A 687 2.35 -36.66 27.34
N THR A 688 2.41 -37.81 26.64
CA THR A 688 3.62 -38.64 26.55
C THR A 688 4.63 -38.12 25.53
N GLU A 689 4.17 -37.63 24.37
CA GLU A 689 5.07 -37.27 23.25
C GLU A 689 5.53 -35.81 23.27
N VAL A 690 4.68 -34.87 23.74
CA VAL A 690 4.94 -33.42 23.59
C VAL A 690 4.58 -32.62 24.85
N GLY A 691 3.49 -32.97 25.52
CA GLY A 691 2.83 -32.21 26.59
C GLY A 691 1.86 -31.16 26.05
N PHE A 692 0.68 -31.01 26.69
CA PHE A 692 -0.40 -30.10 26.23
C PHE A 692 0.08 -28.65 26.03
N VAL A 693 0.87 -28.10 26.97
CA VAL A 693 1.35 -26.71 26.90
C VAL A 693 2.31 -26.49 25.72
N ALA A 694 3.18 -27.46 25.45
CA ALA A 694 4.11 -27.38 24.33
C ALA A 694 3.38 -27.55 22.99
N LEU A 695 2.39 -28.44 22.93
CA LEU A 695 1.53 -28.61 21.77
C LEU A 695 0.76 -27.31 21.45
N ASP A 696 0.14 -26.69 22.45
CA ASP A 696 -0.60 -25.42 22.27
C ASP A 696 0.33 -24.33 21.69
N ARG A 697 1.56 -24.21 22.19
CA ARG A 697 2.58 -23.29 21.64
C ARG A 697 2.99 -23.62 20.20
N MET A 698 3.17 -24.91 19.88
CA MET A 698 3.53 -25.33 18.52
C MET A 698 2.41 -25.04 17.53
N VAL A 699 1.15 -25.25 17.93
CA VAL A 699 -0.02 -24.93 17.11
C VAL A 699 -0.11 -23.41 16.90
N LEU A 700 0.00 -22.62 17.97
CA LEU A 700 0.03 -21.16 17.92
C LEU A 700 1.12 -20.63 16.97
N ALA A 701 2.36 -21.09 17.14
CA ALA A 701 3.48 -20.69 16.30
C ALA A 701 3.28 -21.06 14.82
N ARG A 702 2.56 -22.14 14.53
CA ARG A 702 2.27 -22.53 13.15
C ARG A 702 1.23 -21.63 12.50
N PHE A 703 0.20 -21.24 13.25
CA PHE A 703 -0.74 -20.22 12.80
C PHE A 703 -0.02 -18.88 12.57
N GLU A 704 0.78 -18.39 13.53
CA GLU A 704 1.54 -17.12 13.43
C GLU A 704 2.42 -17.00 12.19
N ASN A 705 2.99 -18.10 11.70
CA ASN A 705 3.84 -18.13 10.51
C ASN A 705 3.06 -18.20 9.18
N GLY A 706 1.72 -18.21 9.22
CA GLY A 706 0.85 -18.14 8.03
C GLY A 706 0.98 -19.29 7.04
N ARG A 707 1.45 -20.47 7.48
CA ARG A 707 1.64 -21.67 6.64
C ARG A 707 0.72 -22.83 7.03
#